data_AF-A0A252CUV2-F1
#
_entry.id   AF-A0A252CUV2-F1
#
_cell.length_a   1.000
_cell.length_b   1.000
_cell.length_c   1.000
_cell.angle_alpha   90.00
_cell.angle_beta   90.00
_cell.angle_gamma   90.00
#
_symmetry.space_group_name_H-M   'P 1'
#
loop_
_entity.id
_entity.type
_entity.pdbx_description
1 polymer ?
#
loop_
_entity_poly.entity_id
_entity_poly.type
_entity_poly.pdbx_seq_one_letter_code
_entity_poly.pdbx_strand_id
1 'polypeptide(L)'
;MQQRRRKKLLRWIALFLCGAFLQFLFYLPIIALAENSHSENNSNSCSNITNPLTPEEQNYARIAWEYFVNNYQPATGFTNSTGGYPSGTLWDIGNYLMALNAARWVNLINQSDFDSRLNKFLSTISNLKLFEGALPNKVYHAATGQMVDYGNNPLEQGIGWSALDVGRLLAAFHVIRTCHPQYNDWLKGIVSKWQVGRSLKDGQLFGATVLPNKNTLLVQEGRLGYEEYAVRGYELWGFKAPKALALEPYKMVEINGVQIPVDTRDFQSTNANNYVVSESYILDGIEFGLEGYLQDFATRVLEVQKRRFDSTGQLTAVSEDNIDQAPYFLYNTVYSNGVNWATITDENKPYPQLRSISTKAAFGWRYLFPNNTYAQKVFDAVKDLHSPQGGFYAGLYEESKQPNKALTGNTNGLIMEILYYKARGNRPLIGASGASIAASASQPQPSDPIAKTPPSTVTNNPVNPLSTPAAVVVAPIPAVGNPQPSSCPVPVKPLTVIQKRYAEAAWAYFQANLQSSTGLVSDRSDVKGATFWGLGDYLAALHAARTLDMISLKEFDRRTRQLLAAIAQMPLFAGELPNRGYDIKTLQPVDYGANPVPEGTGWSALDVGRMMAALYNLKTCHPEYTAAVDQIVLDWSYLRVVRNGVIASATASKDKNGRSLPRVKPEIRLGYEEYAARAFQLWGFDVDGSAVGGKYKTATVEGFQVPIERTRTDTNSKVNQYTVSNPFLLYALEFGLDPQMRSLFTPIFQAQAERYHSTGKLTASATTLIERQPYVVHSTIIAHEQPWMALGDDGKPIEDGRLVSTAVAFAYHALLPEDNYAQELVRATTDLYNPLLGFYEGFSEKTGKFTLGFSGSTNSMILQSLLYMATKQPLIRPTTAMNSPWWRAVSSGYSDRGLPTTAKQKSRFVSKTSGNYWISNSSDSHSVTQNR
;
A
#
# COMPACT_ATOMS: atom_id res chain seq x y z
N MET A 1 83.09 -17.46 2.60
CA MET A 1 82.38 -16.32 3.23
C MET A 1 81.35 -15.60 2.34
N GLN A 2 81.44 -15.65 1.01
CA GLN A 2 80.50 -14.94 0.10
C GLN A 2 79.05 -15.47 0.09
N GLN A 3 78.85 -16.78 0.26
CA GLN A 3 77.50 -17.39 0.20
C GLN A 3 76.60 -17.03 1.40
N ARG A 4 77.21 -16.84 2.58
CA ARG A 4 76.50 -16.43 3.81
C ARG A 4 76.11 -14.94 3.78
N ARG A 5 76.87 -14.10 3.06
CA ARG A 5 76.51 -12.69 2.79
C ARG A 5 75.35 -12.58 1.79
N ARG A 6 75.31 -13.42 0.76
CA ARG A 6 74.22 -13.43 -0.25
C ARG A 6 72.85 -13.78 0.34
N LYS A 7 72.77 -14.79 1.24
CA LYS A 7 71.52 -15.16 1.91
C LYS A 7 71.03 -14.11 2.94
N LYS A 8 71.94 -13.38 3.58
CA LYS A 8 71.56 -12.24 4.43
C LYS A 8 71.06 -11.07 3.59
N LEU A 9 71.72 -10.75 2.48
CA LEU A 9 71.31 -9.67 1.57
C LEU A 9 69.90 -9.90 0.99
N LEU A 10 69.59 -11.13 0.56
CA LEU A 10 68.25 -11.50 0.08
C LEU A 10 67.16 -11.42 1.15
N ARG A 11 67.46 -11.74 2.42
CA ARG A 11 66.52 -11.58 3.54
C ARG A 11 66.27 -10.11 3.88
N TRP A 12 67.30 -9.27 3.81
CA TRP A 12 67.17 -7.83 4.04
C TRP A 12 66.41 -7.14 2.91
N ILE A 13 66.58 -7.58 1.67
CA ILE A 13 65.78 -7.10 0.52
C ILE A 13 64.31 -7.53 0.65
N ALA A 14 64.02 -8.76 1.09
CA ALA A 14 62.65 -9.22 1.30
C ALA A 14 61.94 -8.50 2.46
N LEU A 15 62.66 -8.21 3.55
CA LEU A 15 62.13 -7.43 4.68
C LEU A 15 61.94 -5.95 4.33
N PHE A 16 62.82 -5.38 3.50
CA PHE A 16 62.68 -4.02 2.97
C PHE A 16 61.48 -3.90 2.01
N LEU A 17 61.25 -4.90 1.16
CA LEU A 17 60.09 -4.94 0.27
C LEU A 17 58.76 -5.15 1.03
N CYS A 18 58.75 -5.94 2.12
CA CYS A 18 57.56 -6.06 2.98
C CYS A 18 57.30 -4.79 3.80
N GLY A 19 58.36 -4.10 4.28
CA GLY A 19 58.25 -2.83 4.99
C GLY A 19 57.78 -1.67 4.10
N ALA A 20 58.26 -1.62 2.84
CA ALA A 20 57.80 -0.66 1.85
C ALA A 20 56.34 -0.91 1.43
N PHE A 21 55.89 -2.18 1.38
CA PHE A 21 54.49 -2.51 1.13
C PHE A 21 53.56 -2.12 2.29
N LEU A 22 54.05 -2.17 3.53
CA LEU A 22 53.29 -1.78 4.73
C LEU A 22 53.27 -0.25 4.97
N GLN A 23 54.29 0.49 4.54
CA GLN A 23 54.27 1.97 4.59
C GLN A 23 53.38 2.60 3.51
N PHE A 24 53.11 1.90 2.40
CA PHE A 24 52.11 2.32 1.40
C PHE A 24 50.65 2.02 1.82
N LEU A 25 50.43 1.32 2.94
CA LEU A 25 49.10 1.01 3.47
C LEU A 25 48.58 2.02 4.52
N PHE A 26 49.40 2.98 4.98
CA PHE A 26 49.01 3.88 6.09
C PHE A 26 49.36 5.37 5.93
N TYR A 27 49.58 5.88 4.72
CA TYR A 27 49.70 7.33 4.48
C TYR A 27 48.91 7.77 3.25
N LEU A 28 47.69 8.30 3.46
CA LEU A 28 47.05 9.21 2.52
C LEU A 28 46.43 10.39 3.30
N PRO A 29 46.68 11.64 2.87
CA PRO A 29 46.12 12.84 3.45
C PRO A 29 44.66 12.97 2.99
N ILE A 30 43.76 13.25 3.92
CA ILE A 30 42.36 13.54 3.64
C ILE A 30 42.28 15.00 3.18
N ILE A 31 42.05 15.25 1.89
CA ILE A 31 41.24 16.34 1.32
C ILE A 31 41.01 16.07 -0.19
N ALA A 32 39.72 16.09 -0.56
CA ALA A 32 39.12 16.33 -1.88
C ALA A 32 39.46 15.42 -3.09
N LEU A 33 38.62 14.41 -3.30
CA LEU A 33 38.10 14.04 -4.62
C LEU A 33 36.59 13.79 -4.50
N ALA A 34 35.83 14.85 -4.70
CA ALA A 34 34.46 14.76 -5.19
C ALA A 34 34.55 14.55 -6.70
N GLU A 35 34.25 13.34 -7.17
CA GLU A 35 33.56 13.02 -8.43
C GLU A 35 33.70 11.53 -8.74
N ASN A 36 32.56 10.90 -9.05
CA ASN A 36 32.40 9.59 -9.66
C ASN A 36 32.84 8.34 -8.88
N SER A 37 31.97 7.92 -7.95
CA SER A 37 31.70 6.49 -7.76
C SER A 37 30.21 6.23 -8.01
N HIS A 38 29.90 5.58 -9.13
CA HIS A 38 28.58 5.06 -9.43
C HIS A 38 28.31 3.88 -8.48
N SER A 39 27.58 4.14 -7.40
CA SER A 39 26.91 3.08 -6.64
C SER A 39 25.65 2.65 -7.41
N GLU A 40 25.56 1.37 -7.72
CA GLU A 40 24.43 0.73 -8.37
C GLU A 40 23.11 0.99 -7.62
N ASN A 41 22.08 1.34 -8.40
CA ASN A 41 20.79 1.88 -7.96
C ASN A 41 19.98 0.92 -7.06
N ASN A 42 20.13 1.06 -5.74
CA ASN A 42 19.03 0.90 -4.79
C ASN A 42 18.35 2.27 -4.67
N SER A 43 17.20 2.46 -5.34
CA SER A 43 16.42 3.69 -5.17
C SER A 43 15.86 3.75 -3.74
N ASN A 44 16.59 4.43 -2.87
CA ASN A 44 16.26 4.65 -1.47
C ASN A 44 14.90 5.37 -1.34
N SER A 45 13.88 4.70 -0.80
CA SER A 45 12.51 5.23 -0.67
C SER A 45 12.40 6.50 0.18
N CYS A 46 13.45 6.84 0.92
CA CYS A 46 13.52 8.05 1.74
C CYS A 46 13.89 9.30 0.93
N SER A 47 14.47 9.17 -0.26
CA SER A 47 14.78 10.29 -1.16
C SER A 47 13.61 10.77 -1.99
N ASN A 48 12.52 9.99 -2.03
CA ASN A 48 11.37 10.28 -2.87
C ASN A 48 10.43 11.30 -2.21
N ILE A 49 10.69 12.59 -2.46
CA ILE A 49 9.83 13.71 -2.07
C ILE A 49 8.75 13.89 -3.16
N THR A 50 7.54 13.37 -2.90
CA THR A 50 6.42 13.41 -3.86
C THR A 50 5.49 14.60 -3.68
N ASN A 51 5.56 15.30 -2.55
CA ASN A 51 4.78 16.50 -2.26
C ASN A 51 5.64 17.56 -1.56
N PRO A 52 6.56 18.22 -2.30
CA PRO A 52 7.52 19.18 -1.73
C PRO A 52 6.89 20.18 -0.75
N LEU A 53 7.66 20.61 0.25
CA LEU A 53 7.21 21.64 1.20
C LEU A 53 6.89 22.94 0.44
N THR A 54 5.78 23.58 0.79
CA THR A 54 5.50 24.94 0.32
C THR A 54 6.54 25.93 0.90
N PRO A 55 6.66 27.16 0.39
CA PRO A 55 7.58 28.14 0.97
C PRO A 55 7.34 28.41 2.46
N GLU A 56 6.07 28.40 2.89
CA GLU A 56 5.68 28.56 4.30
C GLU A 56 6.14 27.35 5.13
N GLU A 57 5.92 26.14 4.62
CA GLU A 57 6.34 24.90 5.29
C GLU A 57 7.85 24.72 5.33
N GLN A 58 8.56 25.15 4.28
CA GLN A 58 10.01 25.20 4.26
C GLN A 58 10.53 26.18 5.32
N ASN A 59 9.78 27.25 5.59
CA ASN A 59 10.09 28.16 6.69
C ASN A 59 9.90 27.50 8.05
N TYR A 60 8.81 26.75 8.25
CA TYR A 60 8.63 25.95 9.46
C TYR A 60 9.78 24.95 9.65
N ALA A 61 10.16 24.22 8.59
CA ALA A 61 11.26 23.28 8.64
C ALA A 61 12.58 23.97 9.02
N ARG A 62 12.86 25.15 8.47
CA ARG A 62 14.05 25.93 8.83
C ARG A 62 14.02 26.39 10.29
N ILE A 63 12.89 26.92 10.76
CA ILE A 63 12.72 27.35 12.15
C ILE A 63 12.94 26.17 13.09
N ALA A 64 12.31 25.02 12.83
CA ALA A 64 12.45 23.83 13.66
C ALA A 64 13.89 23.30 13.64
N TRP A 65 14.54 23.25 12.47
CA TRP A 65 15.93 22.82 12.35
C TRP A 65 16.92 23.74 13.07
N GLU A 66 16.66 25.05 13.10
CA GLU A 66 17.52 26.03 13.78
C GLU A 66 17.66 25.74 15.28
N TYR A 67 16.64 25.13 15.91
CA TYR A 67 16.78 24.63 17.28
C TYR A 67 17.97 23.68 17.42
N PHE A 68 18.09 22.71 16.51
CA PHE A 68 19.17 21.72 16.54
C PHE A 68 20.51 22.32 16.15
N VAL A 69 20.55 23.32 15.28
CA VAL A 69 21.77 24.10 14.98
C VAL A 69 22.29 24.77 16.24
N ASN A 70 21.41 25.47 16.97
CA ASN A 70 21.75 26.20 18.18
C ASN A 70 22.12 25.31 19.37
N ASN A 71 21.64 24.07 19.39
CA ASN A 71 21.82 23.14 20.50
C ASN A 71 22.73 21.94 20.18
N TYR A 72 23.39 21.96 19.02
CA TYR A 72 24.33 20.91 18.62
C TYR A 72 25.60 20.93 19.48
N GLN A 73 26.04 19.75 19.90
CA GLN A 73 27.22 19.53 20.71
C GLN A 73 28.33 18.92 19.87
N PRO A 74 29.32 19.68 19.37
CA PRO A 74 30.32 19.17 18.43
C PRO A 74 31.16 18.01 18.99
N ALA A 75 31.35 17.98 20.32
CA ALA A 75 32.16 16.97 20.99
C ALA A 75 31.53 15.58 20.99
N THR A 76 30.20 15.48 20.87
CA THR A 76 29.43 14.23 20.95
C THR A 76 28.58 13.97 19.71
N GLY A 77 28.22 15.02 18.97
CA GLY A 77 27.22 14.94 17.90
C GLY A 77 25.78 14.84 18.42
N PHE A 78 25.56 15.00 19.73
CA PHE A 78 24.22 15.09 20.31
C PHE A 78 23.67 16.51 20.22
N THR A 79 22.41 16.66 20.57
CA THR A 79 21.75 17.96 20.76
C THR A 79 21.12 18.01 22.13
N ASN A 80 20.98 19.22 22.67
CA ASN A 80 20.27 19.40 23.94
C ASN A 80 18.79 19.02 23.79
N SER A 81 18.23 18.39 24.82
CA SER A 81 16.79 18.16 25.00
C SER A 81 16.02 19.46 25.26
N THR A 82 16.62 20.37 26.03
CA THR A 82 16.07 21.67 26.39
C THR A 82 17.05 22.76 25.96
N GLY A 83 16.55 23.83 25.35
CA GLY A 83 17.35 24.92 24.80
C GLY A 83 18.38 25.46 25.80
N GLY A 84 19.65 25.45 25.43
CA GLY A 84 20.75 25.95 26.26
C GLY A 84 21.14 25.08 27.47
N TYR A 85 20.48 23.95 27.69
CA TYR A 85 20.75 23.05 28.80
C TYR A 85 21.35 21.73 28.30
N PRO A 86 22.62 21.38 28.59
CA PRO A 86 23.34 20.28 27.95
C PRO A 86 22.97 18.90 28.50
N SER A 87 21.67 18.60 28.52
CA SER A 87 21.06 17.31 28.82
C SER A 87 20.52 16.69 27.53
N GLY A 88 20.59 15.37 27.42
CA GLY A 88 20.04 14.59 26.31
C GLY A 88 19.32 13.36 26.86
N THR A 89 17.99 13.42 26.92
CA THR A 89 17.16 12.23 27.18
C THR A 89 17.28 11.27 26.01
N LEU A 90 17.09 9.98 26.25
CA LEU A 90 17.17 8.99 25.20
C LEU A 90 16.05 9.16 24.14
N TRP A 91 14.85 9.60 24.58
CA TRP A 91 13.77 10.02 23.69
C TRP A 91 14.19 11.15 22.72
N ASP A 92 14.78 12.22 23.26
CA ASP A 92 15.19 13.38 22.46
C ASP A 92 16.39 13.10 21.55
N ILE A 93 17.28 12.22 21.98
CA ILE A 93 18.36 11.68 21.13
C ILE A 93 17.76 10.95 19.91
N GLY A 94 16.67 10.20 20.10
CA GLY A 94 15.90 9.60 19.00
C GLY A 94 15.25 10.65 18.10
N ASN A 95 14.59 11.66 18.69
CA ASN A 95 13.97 12.77 17.94
C ASN A 95 14.98 13.54 17.10
N TYR A 96 16.21 13.75 17.61
CA TYR A 96 17.27 14.39 16.85
C TYR A 96 17.67 13.58 15.61
N LEU A 97 17.78 12.25 15.70
CA LEU A 97 18.08 11.42 14.54
C LEU A 97 17.00 11.51 13.46
N MET A 98 15.74 11.50 13.88
CA MET A 98 14.61 11.67 12.98
C MET A 98 14.63 13.05 12.31
N ALA A 99 14.92 14.10 13.07
CA ALA A 99 15.07 15.46 12.58
C ALA A 99 16.26 15.62 11.62
N LEU A 100 17.40 15.00 11.92
CA LEU A 100 18.60 15.00 11.08
C LEU A 100 18.33 14.31 9.74
N ASN A 101 17.61 13.18 9.75
CA ASN A 101 17.15 12.52 8.54
C ASN A 101 16.18 13.40 7.74
N ALA A 102 15.20 14.02 8.41
CA ALA A 102 14.26 14.94 7.77
C ALA A 102 14.99 16.13 7.12
N ALA A 103 15.90 16.78 7.84
CA ALA A 103 16.69 17.91 7.35
C ALA A 103 17.48 17.56 6.09
N ARG A 104 18.04 16.34 6.03
CA ARG A 104 18.75 15.85 4.85
C ARG A 104 17.84 15.71 3.63
N TRP A 105 16.65 15.15 3.81
CA TRP A 105 15.76 14.84 2.70
C TRP A 105 14.87 16.00 2.25
N VAL A 106 14.59 16.97 3.13
CA VAL A 106 13.94 18.24 2.77
C VAL A 106 14.93 19.34 2.38
N ASN A 107 16.19 18.95 2.12
CA ASN A 107 17.28 19.79 1.61
C ASN A 107 17.62 21.02 2.48
N LEU A 108 17.54 20.89 3.81
CA LEU A 108 18.07 21.91 4.74
C LEU A 108 19.58 21.76 4.95
N ILE A 109 20.09 20.53 4.86
CA ILE A 109 21.52 20.21 4.95
C ILE A 109 21.94 19.31 3.79
N ASN A 110 23.20 19.43 3.39
CA ASN A 110 23.76 18.57 2.35
C ASN A 110 24.24 17.23 2.94
N GLN A 111 24.62 16.29 2.06
CA GLN A 111 25.09 14.96 2.46
C GLN A 111 26.32 15.02 3.39
N SER A 112 27.27 15.92 3.13
CA SER A 112 28.50 16.03 3.92
C SER A 112 28.24 16.48 5.36
N ASP A 113 27.35 17.47 5.54
CA ASP A 113 26.94 17.91 6.88
C ASP A 113 26.17 16.81 7.62
N PHE A 114 25.25 16.13 6.92
CA PHE A 114 24.55 14.97 7.47
C PHE A 114 25.52 13.87 7.92
N ASP A 115 26.44 13.45 7.06
CA ASP A 115 27.40 12.39 7.36
C ASP A 115 28.32 12.80 8.51
N SER A 116 28.79 14.05 8.54
CA SER A 116 29.63 14.58 9.63
C SER A 116 28.92 14.49 10.98
N ARG A 117 27.68 14.98 11.06
CA ARG A 117 26.86 14.96 12.29
C ARG A 117 26.52 13.53 12.70
N LEU A 118 26.07 12.70 11.76
CA LEU A 118 25.69 11.31 12.03
C LEU A 118 26.90 10.46 12.44
N ASN A 119 28.05 10.58 11.77
CA ASN A 119 29.27 9.87 12.16
C ASN A 119 29.69 10.23 13.58
N LYS A 120 29.59 11.52 13.93
CA LYS A 120 29.95 11.98 15.27
C LYS A 120 28.99 11.44 16.33
N PHE A 121 27.69 11.52 16.06
CA PHE A 121 26.64 10.90 16.87
C PHE A 121 26.89 9.40 17.07
N LEU A 122 27.07 8.64 15.98
CA LEU A 122 27.23 7.19 16.00
C LEU A 122 28.49 6.76 16.75
N SER A 123 29.57 7.53 16.60
CA SER A 123 30.81 7.31 17.36
C SER A 123 30.59 7.47 18.86
N THR A 124 29.84 8.48 19.28
CA THR A 124 29.56 8.71 20.70
C THR A 124 28.61 7.65 21.26
N ILE A 125 27.47 7.40 20.60
CA ILE A 125 26.47 6.44 21.10
C ILE A 125 27.03 5.01 21.19
N SER A 126 27.95 4.65 20.29
CA SER A 126 28.68 3.35 20.30
C SER A 126 29.55 3.13 21.54
N ASN A 127 29.93 4.22 22.21
CA ASN A 127 30.91 4.26 23.30
C ASN A 127 30.31 4.78 24.62
N LEU A 128 28.99 5.03 24.67
CA LEU A 128 28.35 5.45 25.91
C LEU A 128 28.51 4.37 26.98
N LYS A 129 28.77 4.82 28.22
CA LYS A 129 28.61 3.96 29.38
C LYS A 129 27.12 3.61 29.48
N LEU A 130 26.82 2.32 29.51
CA LEU A 130 25.46 1.80 29.66
C LEU A 130 25.15 1.66 31.16
N PHE A 131 23.89 1.88 31.52
CA PHE A 131 23.38 1.56 32.86
C PHE A 131 23.57 0.06 33.11
N GLU A 132 24.34 -0.27 34.14
CA GLU A 132 24.75 -1.63 34.48
C GLU A 132 25.36 -2.44 33.32
N GLY A 133 25.98 -1.77 32.33
CA GLY A 133 26.52 -2.44 31.15
C GLY A 133 25.46 -3.10 30.26
N ALA A 134 24.17 -2.78 30.44
CA ALA A 134 23.07 -3.45 29.76
C ALA A 134 22.36 -2.56 28.74
N LEU A 135 21.82 -1.43 29.17
CA LEU A 135 21.00 -0.54 28.34
C LEU A 135 21.42 0.92 28.52
N PRO A 136 21.11 1.80 27.54
CA PRO A 136 21.36 3.23 27.71
C PRO A 136 20.65 3.77 28.96
N ASN A 137 21.33 4.66 29.68
CA ASN A 137 20.73 5.42 30.76
C ASN A 137 19.65 6.36 30.21
N LYS A 138 18.63 6.70 31.02
CA LYS A 138 17.55 7.62 30.62
C LYS A 138 18.07 8.98 30.12
N VAL A 139 19.15 9.48 30.72
CA VAL A 139 19.70 10.82 30.41
C VAL A 139 21.23 10.79 30.33
N TYR A 140 21.77 11.47 29.33
CA TYR A 140 23.20 11.71 29.19
C TYR A 140 23.48 13.21 29.11
N HIS A 141 24.64 13.64 29.61
CA HIS A 141 25.11 15.00 29.41
C HIS A 141 25.42 15.18 27.91
N ALA A 142 24.64 16.00 27.22
CA ALA A 142 24.70 16.11 25.76
C ALA A 142 26.10 16.50 25.27
N ALA A 143 26.83 17.35 25.99
CA ALA A 143 28.17 17.80 25.58
C ALA A 143 29.31 16.79 25.82
N THR A 144 29.12 15.78 26.69
CA THR A 144 30.22 14.90 27.12
C THR A 144 29.91 13.41 26.97
N GLY A 145 28.64 13.02 26.83
CA GLY A 145 28.19 11.62 26.82
C GLY A 145 28.26 10.96 28.20
N GLN A 146 28.44 11.72 29.28
CA GLN A 146 28.45 11.20 30.65
C GLN A 146 27.04 10.82 31.11
N MET A 147 26.88 9.71 31.85
CA MET A 147 25.61 9.39 32.51
C MET A 147 25.31 10.40 33.61
N VAL A 148 24.09 10.94 33.59
CA VAL A 148 23.62 11.96 34.52
C VAL A 148 22.20 11.67 35.00
N ASP A 149 21.74 12.40 36.01
CA ASP A 149 20.30 12.54 36.33
C ASP A 149 19.62 13.62 35.48
N TYR A 150 18.32 13.83 35.69
CA TYR A 150 17.56 14.91 35.04
C TYR A 150 18.04 16.33 35.41
N GLY A 151 18.74 16.48 36.54
CA GLY A 151 19.41 17.71 36.96
C GLY A 151 20.79 17.90 36.29
N ASN A 152 21.17 17.01 35.38
CA ASN A 152 22.45 16.99 34.68
C ASN A 152 23.67 16.80 35.61
N ASN A 153 23.44 16.20 36.79
CA ASN A 153 24.50 15.84 37.71
C ASN A 153 25.09 14.48 37.33
N PRO A 154 26.43 14.34 37.25
CA PRO A 154 27.09 13.07 37.02
C PRO A 154 26.70 11.98 38.03
N LEU A 155 26.28 10.83 37.52
CA LEU A 155 26.01 9.65 38.35
C LEU A 155 26.70 8.43 37.74
N GLU A 156 27.63 7.85 38.49
CA GLU A 156 28.44 6.72 38.00
C GLU A 156 27.59 5.48 37.66
N GLN A 157 26.55 5.22 38.45
CA GLN A 157 25.60 4.14 38.23
C GLN A 157 24.55 4.49 37.18
N GLY A 158 24.17 5.77 37.06
CA GLY A 158 23.00 6.24 36.31
C GLY A 158 21.69 6.13 37.10
N ILE A 159 20.56 6.37 36.43
CA ILE A 159 19.20 6.41 37.01
C ILE A 159 18.26 5.32 36.45
N GLY A 160 18.80 4.40 35.66
CA GLY A 160 18.06 3.31 35.01
C GLY A 160 17.85 3.56 33.51
N TRP A 161 17.04 2.72 32.89
CA TRP A 161 16.62 2.84 31.49
C TRP A 161 15.11 3.06 31.39
N SER A 162 14.65 3.65 30.29
CA SER A 162 13.23 3.64 29.90
C SER A 162 13.05 2.68 28.73
N ALA A 163 12.10 1.76 28.86
CA ALA A 163 11.74 0.86 27.77
C ALA A 163 11.08 1.61 26.61
N LEU A 164 10.34 2.70 26.89
CA LEU A 164 9.72 3.54 25.87
C LEU A 164 10.78 4.30 25.06
N ASP A 165 11.75 4.92 25.72
CA ASP A 165 12.83 5.64 25.05
C ASP A 165 13.71 4.72 24.21
N VAL A 166 13.98 3.50 24.71
CA VAL A 166 14.67 2.48 23.92
C VAL A 166 13.85 2.12 22.68
N GLY A 167 12.53 1.97 22.78
CA GLY A 167 11.65 1.73 21.64
C GLY A 167 11.71 2.86 20.60
N ARG A 168 11.62 4.12 21.03
CA ARG A 168 11.75 5.31 20.17
C ARG A 168 13.09 5.33 19.44
N LEU A 169 14.18 5.08 20.15
CA LEU A 169 15.51 5.08 19.55
C LEU A 169 15.73 3.91 18.58
N LEU A 170 15.16 2.74 18.88
CA LEU A 170 15.17 1.60 17.96
C LEU A 170 14.38 1.90 16.68
N ALA A 171 13.23 2.58 16.77
CA ALA A 171 12.50 3.07 15.61
C ALA A 171 13.34 4.06 14.78
N ALA A 172 13.96 5.05 15.43
CA ALA A 172 14.83 6.01 14.77
C ALA A 172 16.04 5.34 14.09
N PHE A 173 16.71 4.40 14.75
CA PHE A 173 17.79 3.62 14.15
C PHE A 173 17.31 2.79 12.95
N HIS A 174 16.10 2.25 13.00
CA HIS A 174 15.52 1.55 11.86
C HIS A 174 15.37 2.50 10.67
N VAL A 175 14.78 3.69 10.89
CA VAL A 175 14.63 4.70 9.85
C VAL A 175 15.99 5.09 9.26
N ILE A 176 17.00 5.35 10.09
CA ILE A 176 18.35 5.68 9.60
C ILE A 176 18.95 4.53 8.79
N ARG A 177 18.91 3.28 9.26
CA ARG A 177 19.52 2.16 8.50
C ARG A 177 18.77 1.86 7.19
N THR A 178 17.48 2.15 7.11
CA THR A 178 16.70 1.98 5.86
C THR A 178 16.89 3.15 4.92
N CYS A 179 16.96 4.38 5.44
CA CYS A 179 17.15 5.59 4.67
C CYS A 179 18.61 5.86 4.33
N HIS A 180 19.57 5.23 4.99
CA HIS A 180 21.01 5.44 4.78
C HIS A 180 21.72 4.10 5.00
N PRO A 181 21.59 3.14 4.06
CA PRO A 181 22.04 1.75 4.24
C PRO A 181 23.54 1.60 4.48
N GLN A 182 24.35 2.60 4.12
CA GLN A 182 25.78 2.64 4.45
C GLN A 182 26.06 2.63 5.96
N TYR A 183 25.08 3.02 6.80
CA TYR A 183 25.19 3.01 8.27
C TYR A 183 24.62 1.74 8.93
N ASN A 184 24.04 0.82 8.16
CA ASN A 184 23.33 -0.34 8.69
C ASN A 184 24.18 -1.19 9.65
N ASP A 185 25.42 -1.49 9.28
CA ASP A 185 26.25 -2.39 10.09
C ASP A 185 26.76 -1.72 11.36
N TRP A 186 26.98 -0.41 11.33
CA TRP A 186 27.32 0.36 12.53
C TRP A 186 26.16 0.36 13.52
N LEU A 187 24.94 0.64 13.04
CA LEU A 187 23.73 0.62 13.86
C LEU A 187 23.44 -0.77 14.44
N LYS A 188 23.59 -1.84 13.64
CA LYS A 188 23.53 -3.23 14.15
C LYS A 188 24.59 -3.49 15.20
N GLY A 189 25.82 -3.02 14.99
CA GLY A 189 26.90 -3.11 15.97
C GLY A 189 26.57 -2.42 17.29
N ILE A 190 25.96 -1.22 17.25
CA ILE A 190 25.51 -0.51 18.45
C ILE A 190 24.46 -1.33 19.20
N VAL A 191 23.38 -1.73 18.52
CA VAL A 191 22.27 -2.48 19.15
C VAL A 191 22.73 -3.85 19.67
N SER A 192 23.70 -4.50 19.00
CA SER A 192 24.24 -5.78 19.46
C SER A 192 25.00 -5.71 20.80
N LYS A 193 25.48 -4.53 21.19
CA LYS A 193 26.09 -4.31 22.52
C LYS A 193 25.05 -4.12 23.61
N TRP A 194 23.79 -3.84 23.24
CA TRP A 194 22.72 -3.62 24.20
C TRP A 194 22.02 -4.94 24.54
N GLN A 195 21.73 -5.12 25.82
CA GLN A 195 20.93 -6.24 26.30
C GLN A 195 19.44 -5.86 26.23
N VAL A 196 18.92 -5.58 25.02
CA VAL A 196 17.54 -5.14 24.77
C VAL A 196 16.50 -6.05 25.42
N GLY A 197 16.76 -7.36 25.51
CA GLY A 197 15.88 -8.30 26.23
C GLY A 197 15.67 -7.97 27.72
N ARG A 198 16.53 -7.17 28.37
CA ARG A 198 16.34 -6.77 29.78
C ARG A 198 15.19 -5.78 29.99
N SER A 199 14.77 -5.07 28.95
CA SER A 199 13.56 -4.23 29.01
C SER A 199 12.29 -5.02 28.68
N LEU A 200 12.37 -6.36 28.59
CA LEU A 200 11.24 -7.23 28.29
C LEU A 200 11.07 -8.26 29.40
N LYS A 201 9.84 -8.39 29.90
CA LYS A 201 9.49 -9.45 30.85
C LYS A 201 8.03 -9.86 30.64
N ASP A 202 7.80 -11.16 30.55
CA ASP A 202 6.47 -11.77 30.39
C ASP A 202 5.64 -11.21 29.21
N GLY A 203 6.32 -10.75 28.16
CA GLY A 203 5.71 -10.15 26.97
C GLY A 203 5.33 -8.68 27.11
N GLN A 204 5.77 -7.99 28.18
CA GLN A 204 5.55 -6.56 28.43
C GLN A 204 6.87 -5.77 28.45
N LEU A 205 6.76 -4.43 28.38
CA LEU A 205 7.88 -3.51 28.50
C LEU A 205 8.17 -3.17 29.98
N PHE A 206 9.45 -3.20 30.34
CA PHE A 206 9.93 -2.88 31.69
C PHE A 206 11.08 -1.88 31.66
N GLY A 207 10.85 -0.72 32.28
CA GLY A 207 11.88 0.25 32.62
C GLY A 207 12.63 -0.14 33.88
N ALA A 208 13.70 0.59 34.17
CA ALA A 208 14.43 0.49 35.42
C ALA A 208 14.50 1.83 36.15
N THR A 209 14.51 1.77 37.47
CA THR A 209 14.80 2.89 38.36
C THR A 209 15.77 2.48 39.45
N VAL A 210 16.52 3.44 40.00
CA VAL A 210 17.44 3.21 41.12
C VAL A 210 16.76 3.64 42.41
N LEU A 211 16.64 2.70 43.35
CA LEU A 211 16.09 2.96 44.69
C LEU A 211 17.11 3.70 45.58
N PRO A 212 16.69 4.32 46.70
CA PRO A 212 17.60 5.00 47.62
C PRO A 212 18.73 4.12 48.17
N ASN A 213 18.51 2.80 48.26
CA ASN A 213 19.52 1.81 48.65
C ASN A 213 20.48 1.40 47.52
N LYS A 214 20.43 2.09 46.37
CA LYS A 214 21.19 1.84 45.14
C LYS A 214 20.85 0.55 44.38
N ASN A 215 19.82 -0.20 44.81
CA ASN A 215 19.35 -1.35 44.05
C ASN A 215 18.49 -0.91 42.86
N THR A 216 18.59 -1.66 41.77
CA THR A 216 17.74 -1.46 40.60
C THR A 216 16.40 -2.16 40.77
N LEU A 217 15.32 -1.40 40.57
CA LEU A 217 13.96 -1.90 40.51
C LEU A 217 13.47 -1.85 39.06
N LEU A 218 12.98 -2.99 38.56
CA LEU A 218 12.27 -3.05 37.29
C LEU A 218 10.81 -2.67 37.50
N VAL A 219 10.30 -1.79 36.64
CA VAL A 219 8.91 -1.31 36.68
C VAL A 219 8.26 -1.54 35.33
N GLN A 220 7.02 -2.05 35.30
CA GLN A 220 6.27 -2.15 34.05
C GLN A 220 6.02 -0.72 33.54
N GLU A 221 6.40 -0.46 32.30
CA GLU A 221 6.41 0.88 31.72
C GLU A 221 5.58 0.90 30.43
N GLY A 222 4.87 2.01 30.20
CA GLY A 222 3.98 2.17 29.06
C GLY A 222 2.50 2.08 29.45
N ARG A 223 1.70 2.89 28.76
CA ARG A 223 0.23 2.90 28.80
C ARG A 223 -0.27 2.98 27.37
N LEU A 224 -1.56 2.68 27.19
CA LEU A 224 -2.25 2.71 25.90
C LEU A 224 -1.81 3.92 25.03
N GLY A 225 -1.40 3.63 23.80
CA GLY A 225 -0.80 4.54 22.84
C GLY A 225 0.73 4.43 22.83
N TYR A 226 1.38 4.76 23.95
CA TYR A 226 2.85 4.77 24.02
C TYR A 226 3.46 3.37 24.10
N GLU A 227 2.80 2.46 24.81
CA GLU A 227 3.29 1.09 24.95
C GLU A 227 3.35 0.39 23.58
N GLU A 228 2.28 0.49 22.80
CA GLU A 228 2.19 -0.11 21.47
C GLU A 228 3.15 0.54 20.48
N TYR A 229 3.24 1.88 20.48
CA TYR A 229 4.21 2.62 19.67
C TYR A 229 5.64 2.15 19.95
N ALA A 230 6.03 2.08 21.23
CA ALA A 230 7.37 1.64 21.61
C ALA A 230 7.64 0.20 21.17
N VAL A 231 6.69 -0.73 21.39
CA VAL A 231 6.86 -2.13 20.97
C VAL A 231 7.08 -2.27 19.46
N ARG A 232 6.41 -1.48 18.62
CA ARG A 232 6.69 -1.50 17.17
C ARG A 232 8.16 -1.18 16.88
N GLY A 233 8.78 -0.27 17.63
CA GLY A 233 10.23 -0.03 17.58
C GLY A 233 11.07 -1.27 17.90
N TYR A 234 10.67 -2.07 18.91
CA TYR A 234 11.31 -3.35 19.26
C TYR A 234 11.15 -4.41 18.15
N GLU A 235 9.96 -4.51 17.54
CA GLU A 235 9.67 -5.51 16.51
C GLU A 235 10.56 -5.35 15.27
N LEU A 236 10.91 -4.11 14.92
CA LEU A 236 11.86 -3.79 13.84
C LEU A 236 13.28 -4.35 14.05
N TRP A 237 13.58 -4.77 15.28
CA TRP A 237 14.85 -5.37 15.69
C TRP A 237 14.69 -6.82 16.15
N GLY A 238 13.54 -7.44 15.91
CA GLY A 238 13.28 -8.86 16.19
C GLY A 238 12.88 -9.16 17.62
N PHE A 239 12.65 -8.14 18.45
CA PHE A 239 12.17 -8.29 19.81
C PHE A 239 10.64 -8.25 19.85
N LYS A 240 10.02 -9.17 20.59
CA LYS A 240 8.56 -9.29 20.65
C LYS A 240 8.05 -9.06 22.07
N ALA A 241 7.00 -8.26 22.19
CA ALA A 241 6.31 -8.00 23.44
C ALA A 241 4.78 -8.05 23.21
N PRO A 242 4.22 -9.25 22.96
CA PRO A 242 2.83 -9.38 22.48
C PRO A 242 1.78 -8.89 23.47
N LYS A 243 2.08 -8.84 24.78
CA LYS A 243 1.15 -8.28 25.77
C LYS A 243 1.20 -6.76 25.81
N ALA A 244 2.38 -6.16 25.61
CA ALA A 244 2.53 -4.71 25.49
C ALA A 244 2.03 -4.18 24.14
N LEU A 245 2.03 -5.01 23.08
CA LEU A 245 1.40 -4.68 21.80
C LEU A 245 -0.13 -4.84 21.85
N ALA A 246 -0.64 -5.62 22.80
CA ALA A 246 -2.08 -5.74 22.99
C ALA A 246 -2.61 -4.44 23.60
N LEU A 247 -3.69 -3.91 23.03
CA LEU A 247 -4.32 -2.66 23.49
C LEU A 247 -4.93 -2.78 24.90
N GLU A 248 -5.10 -4.01 25.40
CA GLU A 248 -5.68 -4.29 26.71
C GLU A 248 -4.62 -4.21 27.81
N PRO A 249 -4.97 -3.70 29.01
CA PRO A 249 -6.34 -3.49 29.46
C PRO A 249 -6.81 -2.03 29.31
N TYR A 250 -7.92 -1.82 28.61
CA TYR A 250 -8.55 -0.50 28.50
C TYR A 250 -10.06 -0.55 28.75
N LYS A 251 -10.64 0.63 29.03
CA LYS A 251 -12.09 0.84 29.08
C LYS A 251 -12.45 2.07 28.27
N MET A 252 -13.68 2.11 27.77
CA MET A 252 -14.21 3.32 27.14
C MET A 252 -14.79 4.26 28.19
N VAL A 253 -14.36 5.52 28.19
CA VAL A 253 -14.87 6.60 29.03
C VAL A 253 -15.49 7.66 28.13
N GLU A 254 -16.73 8.06 28.43
CA GLU A 254 -17.39 9.12 27.67
C GLU A 254 -16.83 10.49 28.10
N ILE A 255 -16.31 11.25 27.14
CA ILE A 255 -15.81 12.62 27.35
C ILE A 255 -16.34 13.47 26.20
N ASN A 256 -17.06 14.55 26.51
CA ASN A 256 -17.68 15.43 25.52
C ASN A 256 -18.48 14.66 24.42
N GLY A 257 -19.17 13.58 24.82
CA GLY A 257 -19.96 12.72 23.92
C GLY A 257 -19.15 11.79 22.99
N VAL A 258 -17.85 11.64 23.24
CA VAL A 258 -16.96 10.70 22.52
C VAL A 258 -16.52 9.61 23.48
N GLN A 259 -16.59 8.35 23.05
CA GLN A 259 -16.01 7.24 23.80
C GLN A 259 -14.50 7.23 23.59
N ILE A 260 -13.74 7.53 24.66
CA ILE A 260 -12.28 7.58 24.69
C ILE A 260 -11.74 6.31 25.35
N PRO A 261 -10.82 5.58 24.69
CA PRO A 261 -10.18 4.44 25.30
C PRO A 261 -9.16 4.93 26.34
N VAL A 262 -9.27 4.38 27.55
CA VAL A 262 -8.47 4.76 28.71
C VAL A 262 -7.88 3.49 29.29
N ASP A 263 -6.56 3.47 29.46
CA ASP A 263 -5.86 2.40 30.13
C ASP A 263 -6.36 2.25 31.57
N THR A 264 -6.67 1.02 31.99
CA THR A 264 -7.23 0.77 33.32
C THR A 264 -6.17 0.78 34.44
N ARG A 265 -4.88 0.76 34.11
CA ARG A 265 -3.75 0.84 35.04
C ARG A 265 -3.52 2.27 35.52
N ASP A 266 -4.25 2.67 36.56
CA ASP A 266 -4.17 4.00 37.15
C ASP A 266 -2.98 4.20 38.10
N PHE A 267 -2.74 5.45 38.48
CA PHE A 267 -1.67 5.82 39.38
C PHE A 267 -1.77 5.14 40.75
N GLN A 268 -2.98 4.97 41.29
CA GLN A 268 -3.20 4.38 42.62
C GLN A 268 -2.80 2.91 42.67
N SER A 269 -3.09 2.15 41.60
CA SER A 269 -2.79 0.72 41.51
C SER A 269 -1.36 0.43 41.06
N THR A 270 -0.73 1.33 40.31
CA THR A 270 0.54 1.05 39.62
C THR A 270 1.67 2.06 39.86
N ASN A 271 1.40 3.16 40.55
CA ASN A 271 2.30 4.30 40.71
C ASN A 271 2.76 4.94 39.39
N ALA A 272 1.97 4.77 38.32
CA ALA A 272 2.16 5.40 37.02
C ALA A 272 0.80 5.77 36.42
N ASN A 273 0.72 6.98 35.87
CA ASN A 273 -0.53 7.56 35.39
C ASN A 273 -0.93 6.99 34.02
N ASN A 274 -2.23 6.93 33.75
CA ASN A 274 -2.83 6.47 32.49
C ASN A 274 -3.20 7.64 31.56
N TYR A 275 -2.18 8.39 31.13
CA TYR A 275 -2.39 9.56 30.28
C TYR A 275 -3.00 9.19 28.92
N VAL A 276 -4.03 9.92 28.51
CA VAL A 276 -4.47 9.97 27.11
C VAL A 276 -3.98 11.28 26.51
N VAL A 277 -2.95 11.20 25.66
CA VAL A 277 -2.28 12.34 24.99
C VAL A 277 -2.24 12.15 23.48
N SER A 278 -1.88 13.21 22.74
CA SER A 278 -1.86 13.18 21.27
C SER A 278 -0.59 12.57 20.66
N GLU A 279 0.58 12.80 21.26
CA GLU A 279 1.88 12.50 20.62
C GLU A 279 2.06 11.03 20.23
N SER A 280 1.68 10.07 21.08
CA SER A 280 1.81 8.64 20.76
C SER A 280 1.07 8.24 19.48
N TYR A 281 -0.17 8.71 19.31
CA TYR A 281 -0.96 8.47 18.10
C TYR A 281 -0.42 9.23 16.89
N ILE A 282 0.11 10.44 17.10
CA ILE A 282 0.72 11.22 16.03
C ILE A 282 1.98 10.51 15.53
N LEU A 283 2.87 10.10 16.43
CA LEU A 283 4.06 9.34 16.11
C LEU A 283 3.74 8.03 15.39
N ASP A 284 2.76 7.26 15.89
CA ASP A 284 2.34 6.04 15.19
C ASP A 284 1.83 6.34 13.77
N GLY A 285 1.08 7.43 13.57
CA GLY A 285 0.60 7.82 12.24
C GLY A 285 1.67 8.28 11.28
N ILE A 286 2.61 9.07 11.78
CA ILE A 286 3.72 9.60 11.00
C ILE A 286 4.70 8.48 10.66
N GLU A 287 5.00 7.58 11.59
CA GLU A 287 6.02 6.56 11.41
C GLU A 287 5.49 5.25 10.85
N PHE A 288 4.38 4.74 11.37
CA PHE A 288 3.86 3.40 11.07
C PHE A 288 2.54 3.41 10.30
N GLY A 289 1.80 4.53 10.29
CA GLY A 289 0.64 4.74 9.44
C GLY A 289 -0.73 4.58 10.12
N LEU A 290 -0.83 4.47 11.46
CA LEU A 290 -2.09 4.28 12.19
C LEU A 290 -2.92 3.10 11.66
N GLU A 291 -2.39 1.88 11.81
CA GLU A 291 -3.12 0.68 11.38
C GLU A 291 -4.15 0.21 12.42
N GLY A 292 -5.28 -0.31 11.95
CA GLY A 292 -6.29 -0.97 12.79
C GLY A 292 -6.95 -0.02 13.81
N TYR A 293 -7.08 -0.47 15.07
CA TYR A 293 -7.76 0.27 16.13
C TYR A 293 -7.09 1.59 16.51
N LEU A 294 -5.77 1.73 16.29
CA LEU A 294 -5.06 2.97 16.61
C LEU A 294 -5.57 4.14 15.76
N GLN A 295 -6.02 3.90 14.52
CA GLN A 295 -6.63 4.93 13.68
C GLN A 295 -7.94 5.47 14.29
N ASP A 296 -8.78 4.56 14.79
CA ASP A 296 -10.05 4.90 15.46
C ASP A 296 -9.76 5.66 16.76
N PHE A 297 -8.78 5.22 17.55
CA PHE A 297 -8.39 5.87 18.80
C PHE A 297 -7.83 7.28 18.54
N ALA A 298 -6.94 7.44 17.57
CA ALA A 298 -6.41 8.74 17.15
C ALA A 298 -7.54 9.69 16.69
N THR A 299 -8.48 9.18 15.88
CA THR A 299 -9.63 9.96 15.40
C THR A 299 -10.52 10.41 16.56
N ARG A 300 -10.76 9.55 17.56
CA ARG A 300 -11.51 9.88 18.77
C ARG A 300 -10.81 10.94 19.62
N VAL A 301 -9.49 10.83 19.79
CA VAL A 301 -8.68 11.80 20.52
C VAL A 301 -8.70 13.17 19.84
N LEU A 302 -8.67 13.23 18.50
CA LEU A 302 -8.86 14.50 17.78
C LEU A 302 -10.30 15.03 17.91
N GLU A 303 -11.31 14.16 17.75
CA GLU A 303 -12.72 14.53 17.79
C GLU A 303 -13.15 15.06 19.16
N VAL A 304 -12.69 14.46 20.27
CA VAL A 304 -13.05 14.94 21.61
C VAL A 304 -12.49 16.32 21.92
N GLN A 305 -11.31 16.62 21.40
CA GLN A 305 -10.70 17.96 21.48
C GLN A 305 -11.49 18.97 20.65
N LYS A 306 -11.91 18.59 19.43
CA LYS A 306 -12.84 19.38 18.63
C LYS A 306 -14.16 19.64 19.35
N ARG A 307 -14.76 18.62 19.98
CA ARG A 307 -16.04 18.78 20.69
C ARG A 307 -15.93 19.63 21.95
N ARG A 308 -14.79 19.56 22.65
CA ARG A 308 -14.50 20.52 23.72
C ARG A 308 -14.53 21.95 23.16
N PHE A 309 -13.82 22.21 22.06
CA PHE A 309 -13.86 23.51 21.39
C PHE A 309 -15.27 23.91 20.95
N ASP A 310 -16.04 23.02 20.32
CA ASP A 310 -17.41 23.32 19.88
C ASP A 310 -18.31 23.69 21.07
N SER A 311 -18.08 23.09 22.25
CA SER A 311 -18.87 23.34 23.45
C SER A 311 -18.41 24.54 24.29
N THR A 312 -17.12 24.87 24.30
CA THR A 312 -16.56 25.90 25.21
C THR A 312 -15.85 27.06 24.51
N GLY A 313 -15.63 26.97 23.19
CA GLY A 313 -14.79 27.89 22.42
C GLY A 313 -13.28 27.79 22.71
N GLN A 314 -12.84 26.87 23.56
CA GLN A 314 -11.43 26.72 23.94
C GLN A 314 -10.72 25.81 22.93
N LEU A 315 -9.77 26.36 22.16
CA LEU A 315 -8.90 25.54 21.32
C LEU A 315 -8.09 24.57 22.19
N THR A 316 -7.94 23.33 21.73
CA THR A 316 -7.35 22.24 22.51
C THR A 316 -6.57 21.31 21.58
N ALA A 317 -5.27 21.16 21.85
CA ALA A 317 -4.39 20.17 21.24
C ALA A 317 -3.43 19.69 22.34
N VAL A 318 -3.81 18.70 23.13
CA VAL A 318 -3.12 18.32 24.37
C VAL A 318 -2.03 17.29 24.11
N SER A 319 -0.88 17.51 24.73
CA SER A 319 0.19 16.53 24.92
C SER A 319 0.97 16.87 26.19
N GLU A 320 1.90 16.02 26.53
CA GLU A 320 2.99 16.30 27.45
C GLU A 320 4.00 17.26 26.84
N ASP A 321 4.39 18.28 27.59
CA ASP A 321 5.28 19.33 27.12
C ASP A 321 6.15 19.85 28.26
N ASN A 322 7.37 20.25 27.93
CA ASN A 322 8.12 21.14 28.81
C ASN A 322 7.42 22.49 28.88
N ILE A 323 7.52 23.13 30.04
CA ILE A 323 7.01 24.48 30.27
C ILE A 323 8.13 25.42 30.73
N ASP A 324 7.98 26.70 30.44
CA ASP A 324 8.98 27.75 30.70
C ASP A 324 9.04 28.25 32.17
N GLN A 325 8.36 27.55 33.06
CA GLN A 325 8.30 27.84 34.49
C GLN A 325 8.11 26.53 35.28
N ALA A 326 8.32 26.55 36.60
CA ALA A 326 8.07 25.36 37.42
C ALA A 326 6.61 24.86 37.27
N PRO A 327 6.36 23.54 37.16
CA PRO A 327 7.30 22.41 37.36
C PRO A 327 8.18 22.01 36.15
N TYR A 328 8.27 22.81 35.10
CA TYR A 328 9.12 22.61 33.90
C TYR A 328 8.73 21.46 32.96
N PHE A 329 7.82 20.57 33.37
CA PHE A 329 7.21 19.55 32.54
C PHE A 329 5.80 19.22 33.05
N LEU A 330 4.84 19.08 32.12
CA LEU A 330 3.45 18.75 32.45
C LEU A 330 2.85 17.83 31.38
N TYR A 331 2.01 16.91 31.83
CA TYR A 331 1.12 16.13 30.96
C TYR A 331 -0.21 16.86 30.83
N ASN A 332 -0.47 17.49 29.68
CA ASN A 332 -1.83 17.92 29.33
C ASN A 332 -2.53 16.76 28.64
N THR A 333 -3.66 16.34 29.18
CA THR A 333 -4.33 15.10 28.75
C THR A 333 -5.77 15.34 28.34
N VAL A 334 -6.32 14.42 27.53
CA VAL A 334 -7.77 14.27 27.39
C VAL A 334 -8.34 13.64 28.66
N TYR A 335 -7.60 12.72 29.26
CA TYR A 335 -7.96 12.00 30.48
C TYR A 335 -6.69 11.57 31.22
N SER A 336 -6.74 11.61 32.55
CA SER A 336 -5.81 10.88 33.41
C SER A 336 -6.45 10.61 34.78
N ASN A 337 -6.27 9.39 35.30
CA ASN A 337 -6.62 8.97 36.66
C ASN A 337 -8.04 9.37 37.12
N GLY A 338 -9.04 9.25 36.25
CA GLY A 338 -10.43 9.58 36.55
C GLY A 338 -10.81 11.04 36.29
N VAL A 339 -9.86 11.86 35.86
CA VAL A 339 -10.05 13.29 35.62
C VAL A 339 -9.94 13.59 34.13
N ASN A 340 -11.04 14.11 33.55
CA ASN A 340 -11.05 14.62 32.18
C ASN A 340 -10.25 15.92 32.10
N TRP A 341 -9.53 16.12 31.01
CA TRP A 341 -8.76 17.33 30.73
C TRP A 341 -7.71 17.69 31.80
N ALA A 342 -7.15 16.67 32.45
CA ALA A 342 -6.18 16.83 33.52
C ALA A 342 -4.86 17.39 33.00
N THR A 343 -4.30 18.34 33.75
CA THR A 343 -2.93 18.83 33.59
C THR A 343 -2.17 18.49 34.85
N ILE A 344 -1.24 17.54 34.78
CA ILE A 344 -0.57 16.94 35.95
C ILE A 344 0.93 16.72 35.73
N THR A 345 1.70 16.59 36.81
CA THR A 345 3.08 16.07 36.79
C THR A 345 3.09 14.53 36.73
N ASP A 346 4.27 13.92 36.67
CA ASP A 346 4.46 12.47 36.79
C ASP A 346 4.09 11.93 38.18
N GLU A 347 4.19 12.74 39.23
CA GLU A 347 3.68 12.40 40.57
C GLU A 347 2.17 12.66 40.75
N ASN A 348 1.43 12.80 39.65
CA ASN A 348 -0.02 13.03 39.63
C ASN A 348 -0.46 14.34 40.33
N LYS A 349 0.43 15.35 40.40
CA LYS A 349 0.10 16.64 41.02
C LYS A 349 -0.57 17.57 40.01
N PRO A 350 -1.74 18.17 40.30
CA PRO A 350 -2.50 18.99 39.34
C PRO A 350 -1.98 20.43 39.21
N TYR A 351 -1.94 20.91 37.96
CA TYR A 351 -1.59 22.27 37.54
C TYR A 351 -2.56 22.78 36.44
N PRO A 352 -3.89 22.78 36.65
CA PRO A 352 -4.86 23.12 35.61
C PRO A 352 -4.69 24.53 35.02
N GLN A 353 -4.17 25.48 35.80
CA GLN A 353 -3.89 26.85 35.37
C GLN A 353 -2.76 26.96 34.34
N LEU A 354 -1.94 25.91 34.23
CA LEU A 354 -0.81 25.85 33.28
C LEU A 354 -1.13 24.98 32.06
N ARG A 355 -2.40 24.63 31.84
CA ARG A 355 -2.79 23.84 30.67
C ARG A 355 -2.46 24.57 29.38
N SER A 356 -1.94 23.85 28.38
CA SER A 356 -1.51 24.45 27.11
C SER A 356 -2.01 23.69 25.88
N ILE A 357 -2.14 24.42 24.78
CA ILE A 357 -2.22 23.90 23.42
C ILE A 357 -0.78 23.59 22.98
N SER A 358 -0.48 22.32 22.70
CA SER A 358 0.83 21.84 22.27
C SER A 358 1.08 22.14 20.80
N THR A 359 2.20 22.79 20.49
CA THR A 359 2.58 23.14 19.11
C THR A 359 2.78 21.88 18.26
N LYS A 360 3.52 20.90 18.79
CA LYS A 360 3.80 19.64 18.08
C LYS A 360 2.54 18.82 17.82
N ALA A 361 1.58 18.82 18.76
CA ALA A 361 0.32 18.12 18.58
C ALA A 361 -0.55 18.77 17.50
N ALA A 362 -0.62 20.11 17.49
CA ALA A 362 -1.36 20.85 16.48
C ALA A 362 -0.77 20.67 15.06
N PHE A 363 0.56 20.70 14.91
CA PHE A 363 1.21 20.31 13.66
C PHE A 363 0.87 18.86 13.27
N GLY A 364 0.96 17.92 14.22
CA GLY A 364 0.66 16.51 13.96
C GLY A 364 -0.77 16.30 13.45
N TRP A 365 -1.76 16.86 14.14
CA TRP A 365 -3.16 16.78 13.71
C TRP A 365 -3.40 17.42 12.35
N ARG A 366 -2.76 18.57 12.07
CA ARG A 366 -2.88 19.26 10.79
C ARG A 366 -2.43 18.41 9.61
N TYR A 367 -1.33 17.67 9.77
CA TYR A 367 -0.72 16.93 8.67
C TYR A 367 -1.20 15.47 8.57
N LEU A 368 -1.63 14.87 9.69
CA LEU A 368 -2.29 13.56 9.67
C LEU A 368 -3.73 13.64 9.16
N PHE A 369 -4.46 14.71 9.48
CA PHE A 369 -5.85 14.92 9.07
C PHE A 369 -6.03 16.22 8.29
N PRO A 370 -5.44 16.36 7.09
CA PRO A 370 -5.37 17.63 6.36
C PRO A 370 -6.73 18.20 5.93
N ASN A 371 -7.77 17.36 5.88
CA ASN A 371 -9.15 17.78 5.56
C ASN A 371 -9.98 18.14 6.80
N ASN A 372 -9.43 18.01 8.01
CA ASN A 372 -10.13 18.33 9.24
C ASN A 372 -10.01 19.83 9.56
N THR A 373 -11.13 20.54 9.55
CA THR A 373 -11.18 21.98 9.77
C THR A 373 -10.78 22.41 11.19
N TYR A 374 -10.99 21.56 12.19
CA TYR A 374 -10.54 21.82 13.56
C TYR A 374 -9.02 21.66 13.69
N ALA A 375 -8.44 20.64 13.05
CA ALA A 375 -7.00 20.47 12.98
C ALA A 375 -6.30 21.69 12.35
N GLN A 376 -6.89 22.28 11.30
CA GLN A 376 -6.45 23.55 10.74
C GLN A 376 -6.53 24.69 11.76
N LYS A 377 -7.64 24.83 12.50
CA LYS A 377 -7.80 25.89 13.51
C LYS A 377 -6.77 25.85 14.62
N VAL A 378 -6.47 24.67 15.18
CA VAL A 378 -5.45 24.55 16.24
C VAL A 378 -4.05 24.80 15.71
N PHE A 379 -3.78 24.41 14.46
CA PHE A 379 -2.52 24.73 13.78
C PHE A 379 -2.34 26.23 13.54
N ASP A 380 -3.37 26.92 13.06
CA ASP A 380 -3.32 28.37 12.83
C ASP A 380 -3.02 29.16 14.11
N ALA A 381 -3.38 28.62 15.28
CA ALA A 381 -3.10 29.25 16.57
C ALA A 381 -1.63 29.14 17.01
N VAL A 382 -0.84 28.22 16.42
CA VAL A 382 0.53 27.91 16.89
C VAL A 382 1.59 27.98 15.79
N LYS A 383 1.21 28.04 14.51
CA LYS A 383 2.16 27.97 13.37
C LYS A 383 3.19 29.11 13.34
N ASP A 384 2.91 30.21 14.01
CA ASP A 384 3.80 31.37 14.15
C ASP A 384 4.46 31.46 15.55
N LEU A 385 4.31 30.42 16.37
CA LEU A 385 4.75 30.38 17.76
C LEU A 385 6.21 29.92 17.88
N HIS A 386 7.14 30.82 17.54
CA HIS A 386 8.56 30.49 17.53
C HIS A 386 9.43 31.59 18.14
N SER A 387 10.65 31.20 18.50
CA SER A 387 11.69 32.12 18.96
C SER A 387 12.23 32.96 17.80
N PRO A 388 12.61 34.24 18.03
CA PRO A 388 13.34 35.03 17.05
C PRO A 388 14.69 34.43 16.66
N GLN A 389 15.31 33.63 17.54
CA GLN A 389 16.58 32.94 17.29
C GLN A 389 16.40 31.56 16.63
N GLY A 390 15.16 31.19 16.26
CA GLY A 390 14.83 29.88 15.73
C GLY A 390 14.41 28.86 16.80
N GLY A 391 13.66 27.85 16.35
CA GLY A 391 12.96 26.89 17.19
C GLY A 391 11.53 27.31 17.52
N PHE A 392 10.60 26.37 17.39
CA PHE A 392 9.22 26.49 17.87
C PHE A 392 9.16 26.37 19.38
N TYR A 393 8.34 27.22 19.98
CA TYR A 393 7.94 27.14 21.38
C TYR A 393 7.02 25.95 21.59
N ALA A 394 7.05 25.36 22.79
CA ALA A 394 6.33 24.14 23.11
C ALA A 394 4.80 24.28 22.98
N GLY A 395 4.24 25.46 23.25
CA GLY A 395 2.79 25.65 23.12
C GLY A 395 2.26 27.00 23.59
N LEU A 396 0.94 27.12 23.66
CA LEU A 396 0.22 28.32 24.11
C LEU A 396 -0.61 27.98 25.35
N TYR A 397 -0.39 28.69 26.47
CA TYR A 397 -1.19 28.47 27.68
C TYR A 397 -2.66 28.83 27.42
N GLU A 398 -3.58 27.95 27.80
CA GLU A 398 -5.01 28.12 27.55
C GLU A 398 -5.58 29.29 28.35
N GLU A 399 -5.18 29.48 29.60
CA GLU A 399 -5.73 30.52 30.48
C GLU A 399 -5.14 31.90 30.19
N SER A 400 -3.81 32.02 30.24
CA SER A 400 -3.13 33.31 30.07
C SER A 400 -3.01 33.77 28.61
N LYS A 401 -3.22 32.85 27.65
CA LYS A 401 -2.95 33.05 26.21
C LYS A 401 -1.51 33.48 25.91
N GLN A 402 -0.60 33.30 26.86
CA GLN A 402 0.82 33.59 26.66
C GLN A 402 1.52 32.37 26.05
N PRO A 403 2.53 32.58 25.19
CA PRO A 403 3.41 31.50 24.74
C PRO A 403 4.07 30.81 25.93
N ASN A 404 4.01 29.48 25.98
CA ASN A 404 4.95 28.66 26.72
C ASN A 404 6.26 28.62 25.93
N LYS A 405 7.24 29.43 26.34
CA LYS A 405 8.47 29.67 25.59
C LYS A 405 9.52 28.56 25.73
N ALA A 406 9.18 27.41 26.29
CA ALA A 406 10.09 26.27 26.35
C ALA A 406 10.50 25.86 24.93
N LEU A 407 11.80 25.72 24.69
CA LEU A 407 12.39 25.26 23.44
C LEU A 407 12.97 23.86 23.65
N THR A 408 12.46 22.87 22.92
CA THR A 408 12.84 21.47 23.14
C THR A 408 13.14 20.71 21.85
N GLY A 409 13.98 19.67 21.99
CA GLY A 409 14.27 18.71 20.93
C GLY A 409 13.05 17.88 20.57
N ASN A 410 12.19 17.55 21.54
CA ASN A 410 10.92 16.87 21.28
C ASN A 410 10.02 17.68 20.34
N THR A 411 9.68 18.93 20.67
CA THR A 411 8.77 19.75 19.86
C THR A 411 9.32 19.97 18.45
N ASN A 412 10.58 20.38 18.35
CA ASN A 412 11.19 20.74 17.07
C ASN A 412 11.53 19.50 16.23
N GLY A 413 11.90 18.39 16.85
CA GLY A 413 12.18 17.13 16.18
C GLY A 413 10.93 16.51 15.58
N LEU A 414 9.83 16.49 16.34
CA LEU A 414 8.57 15.97 15.83
C LEU A 414 8.01 16.84 14.69
N ILE A 415 8.11 18.17 14.78
CA ILE A 415 7.74 19.07 13.67
C ILE A 415 8.56 18.76 12.41
N MET A 416 9.88 18.58 12.54
CA MET A 416 10.73 18.20 11.40
C MET A 416 10.28 16.88 10.76
N GLU A 417 9.97 15.89 11.59
CA GLU A 417 9.51 14.58 11.15
C GLU A 417 8.14 14.64 10.45
N ILE A 418 7.19 15.39 11.01
CA ILE A 418 5.86 15.62 10.44
C ILE A 418 5.96 16.30 9.06
N LEU A 419 6.81 17.33 8.94
CA LEU A 419 7.02 18.02 7.68
C LEU A 419 7.69 17.09 6.65
N TYR A 420 8.61 16.23 7.07
CA TYR A 420 9.17 15.21 6.19
C TYR A 420 8.13 14.19 5.73
N TYR A 421 7.27 13.68 6.62
CA TYR A 421 6.12 12.85 6.28
C TYR A 421 5.22 13.51 5.24
N LYS A 422 4.90 14.80 5.44
CA LYS A 422 4.14 15.58 4.46
C LYS A 422 4.88 15.66 3.13
N ALA A 423 6.18 15.95 3.15
CA ALA A 423 7.02 16.09 1.96
C ALA A 423 7.03 14.81 1.11
N ARG A 424 6.91 13.65 1.76
CA ARG A 424 6.78 12.33 1.13
C ARG A 424 5.38 11.98 0.64
N GLY A 425 4.47 12.96 0.60
CA GLY A 425 3.08 12.76 0.16
C GLY A 425 2.21 12.11 1.23
N ASN A 426 2.40 12.46 2.50
CA ASN A 426 1.68 11.90 3.65
C ASN A 426 1.84 10.38 3.74
N ARG A 427 3.08 9.89 3.59
CA ARG A 427 3.41 8.47 3.62
C ARG A 427 4.22 8.15 4.87
N PRO A 428 3.88 7.05 5.59
CA PRO A 428 4.57 6.69 6.82
C PRO A 428 6.06 6.44 6.59
N LEU A 429 6.87 6.74 7.61
CA LEU A 429 8.34 6.63 7.54
C LEU A 429 8.82 5.17 7.47
N ILE A 430 8.05 4.24 8.02
CA ILE A 430 8.33 2.81 8.13
C ILE A 430 7.20 2.06 7.40
N GLY A 431 7.55 1.17 6.46
CA GLY A 431 6.56 0.47 5.63
C GLY A 431 5.76 -0.59 6.40
N ALA A 432 4.52 -0.87 5.97
CA ALA A 432 3.55 -1.83 6.52
C ALA A 432 4.00 -3.32 6.57
N SER A 433 5.28 -3.61 6.33
CA SER A 433 5.90 -4.94 6.43
C SER A 433 6.63 -5.17 7.76
N GLY A 434 6.57 -4.21 8.70
CA GLY A 434 7.42 -4.20 9.91
C GLY A 434 6.78 -4.61 11.24
N ALA A 435 5.45 -4.72 11.36
CA ALA A 435 4.80 -5.02 12.63
C ALA A 435 3.56 -5.89 12.43
N SER A 436 3.47 -6.99 13.18
CA SER A 436 2.35 -7.93 13.14
C SER A 436 1.37 -7.60 14.24
N ILE A 437 0.18 -7.10 13.92
CA ILE A 437 -0.90 -6.92 14.90
C ILE A 437 -1.48 -8.28 15.24
N ALA A 438 -1.28 -8.74 16.47
CA ALA A 438 -1.93 -9.94 16.98
C ALA A 438 -3.41 -9.66 17.29
N ALA A 439 -4.30 -10.55 16.83
CA ALA A 439 -5.72 -10.53 17.17
C ALA A 439 -6.04 -11.55 18.28
N SER A 440 -7.00 -11.17 19.15
CA SER A 440 -7.76 -11.95 20.16
C SER A 440 -7.14 -12.08 21.57
N ALA A 441 -7.90 -12.18 22.69
CA ALA A 441 -9.31 -12.47 22.99
C ALA A 441 -9.67 -11.83 24.39
N SER A 442 -10.90 -11.75 24.94
CA SER A 442 -12.04 -12.68 25.00
C SER A 442 -13.19 -12.08 25.85
N GLN A 443 -14.46 -12.44 25.58
CA GLN A 443 -15.51 -12.52 26.62
C GLN A 443 -15.59 -13.95 27.20
N PRO A 444 -16.02 -14.14 28.46
CA PRO A 444 -15.80 -15.37 29.23
C PRO A 444 -16.99 -16.35 29.20
N GLN A 445 -16.68 -17.65 29.20
CA GLN A 445 -17.59 -18.72 29.63
C GLN A 445 -16.86 -19.66 30.62
N PRO A 446 -17.57 -20.30 31.56
CA PRO A 446 -16.98 -20.87 32.78
C PRO A 446 -16.51 -22.34 32.65
N SER A 447 -15.40 -22.63 33.34
CA SER A 447 -14.95 -23.85 34.09
C SER A 447 -15.86 -25.10 34.11
N ASP A 448 -15.42 -26.38 34.15
CA ASP A 448 -14.18 -27.15 34.51
C ASP A 448 -14.54 -28.67 34.27
N PRO A 449 -13.79 -29.76 34.65
CA PRO A 449 -12.37 -30.10 34.49
C PRO A 449 -12.04 -31.64 34.24
N ILE A 450 -10.77 -31.93 33.89
CA ILE A 450 -9.88 -33.11 34.24
C ILE A 450 -10.06 -34.54 33.66
N ALA A 451 -8.95 -35.07 33.05
CA ALA A 451 -8.17 -36.32 33.36
C ALA A 451 -7.53 -36.96 32.08
N LYS A 452 -6.19 -36.96 31.86
CA LYS A 452 -5.13 -37.99 32.18
C LYS A 452 -5.48 -39.43 31.69
N THR A 453 -4.70 -40.27 30.97
CA THR A 453 -3.30 -40.36 30.44
C THR A 453 -3.23 -41.59 29.44
N PRO A 454 -2.11 -41.89 28.73
CA PRO A 454 -2.01 -42.65 27.44
C PRO A 454 -1.43 -44.09 27.63
N PRO A 455 -0.80 -44.81 26.64
CA PRO A 455 -0.70 -44.70 25.17
C PRO A 455 -0.95 -46.02 24.38
N SER A 456 -1.11 -45.92 23.04
CA SER A 456 -0.67 -46.99 22.13
C SER A 456 -0.32 -46.44 20.75
N THR A 457 0.91 -46.75 20.36
CA THR A 457 1.67 -46.40 19.15
C THR A 457 1.02 -46.84 17.84
N VAL A 458 0.83 -45.88 16.92
CA VAL A 458 0.93 -46.13 15.47
C VAL A 458 1.73 -44.97 14.88
N THR A 459 2.84 -45.31 14.26
CA THR A 459 3.76 -44.43 13.53
C THR A 459 3.02 -43.71 12.40
N ASN A 460 2.84 -42.40 12.56
CA ASN A 460 2.57 -41.47 11.47
C ASN A 460 3.49 -40.26 11.65
N ASN A 461 4.31 -39.99 10.64
CA ASN A 461 5.15 -38.79 10.57
C ASN A 461 4.27 -37.54 10.80
N PRO A 462 4.65 -36.61 11.70
CA PRO A 462 3.92 -35.37 11.85
C PRO A 462 4.10 -34.52 10.59
N VAL A 463 2.98 -34.23 9.93
CA VAL A 463 2.84 -33.08 9.04
C VAL A 463 3.14 -31.84 9.89
N ASN A 464 4.17 -31.08 9.49
CA ASN A 464 4.50 -29.79 10.06
C ASN A 464 3.25 -28.87 10.07
N PRO A 465 2.98 -28.13 11.16
CA PRO A 465 2.03 -27.02 11.11
C PRO A 465 2.51 -26.01 10.07
N LEU A 466 1.62 -25.64 9.15
CA LEU A 466 1.84 -24.81 7.98
C LEU A 466 2.81 -23.64 8.24
N SER A 467 4.02 -23.75 7.68
CA SER A 467 4.82 -22.59 7.33
C SER A 467 4.01 -21.72 6.37
N THR A 468 3.80 -20.45 6.70
CA THR A 468 3.31 -19.47 5.72
C THR A 468 4.24 -19.53 4.50
N PRO A 469 3.73 -19.70 3.26
CA PRO A 469 4.59 -19.79 2.08
C PRO A 469 5.50 -18.57 2.00
N ALA A 470 6.81 -18.78 1.86
CA ALA A 470 7.77 -17.70 1.77
C ALA A 470 7.53 -16.88 0.49
N ALA A 471 7.75 -15.56 0.57
CA ALA A 471 7.70 -14.70 -0.61
C ALA A 471 8.72 -15.18 -1.65
N VAL A 472 8.34 -15.19 -2.92
CA VAL A 472 9.18 -15.65 -4.03
C VAL A 472 9.69 -14.47 -4.87
N VAL A 473 10.85 -14.70 -5.49
CA VAL A 473 11.46 -13.77 -6.45
C VAL A 473 11.40 -14.40 -7.82
N VAL A 474 10.73 -13.74 -8.75
CA VAL A 474 10.57 -14.13 -10.16
C VAL A 474 11.47 -13.24 -11.00
N ALA A 475 12.50 -13.84 -11.60
CA ALA A 475 13.29 -13.16 -12.61
C ALA A 475 12.49 -13.01 -13.92
N PRO A 476 12.67 -11.90 -14.67
CA PRO A 476 12.09 -11.77 -16.00
C PRO A 476 12.52 -12.92 -16.92
N ILE A 477 11.64 -13.35 -17.84
CA ILE A 477 12.02 -14.30 -18.90
C ILE A 477 13.24 -13.76 -19.67
N PRO A 478 14.01 -14.63 -20.36
CA PRO A 478 15.11 -14.19 -21.22
C PRO A 478 14.67 -13.06 -22.16
N ALA A 479 15.61 -12.16 -22.47
CA ALA A 479 15.32 -11.05 -23.37
C ALA A 479 14.79 -11.58 -24.71
N VAL A 480 13.67 -11.03 -25.16
CA VAL A 480 13.00 -11.45 -26.41
C VAL A 480 13.48 -10.66 -27.64
N GLY A 481 14.51 -9.83 -27.46
CA GLY A 481 15.06 -8.92 -28.45
C GLY A 481 15.40 -7.57 -27.80
N ASN A 482 15.80 -6.61 -28.64
CA ASN A 482 15.92 -5.21 -28.20
C ASN A 482 14.52 -4.60 -28.06
N PRO A 483 14.20 -3.85 -26.99
CA PRO A 483 12.88 -3.23 -26.82
C PRO A 483 12.49 -2.35 -28.02
N GLN A 484 11.37 -2.68 -28.68
CA GLN A 484 10.88 -1.95 -29.87
C GLN A 484 9.62 -1.12 -29.57
N PRO A 485 9.39 -0.03 -30.32
CA PRO A 485 8.10 0.65 -30.34
C PRO A 485 6.96 -0.30 -30.75
N SER A 486 5.74 0.01 -30.31
CA SER A 486 4.53 -0.71 -30.71
C SER A 486 4.35 -0.67 -32.23
N SER A 487 4.06 -1.82 -32.83
CA SER A 487 3.64 -1.96 -34.23
C SER A 487 2.15 -1.65 -34.46
N CYS A 488 1.37 -1.53 -33.38
CA CYS A 488 -0.01 -1.07 -33.43
C CYS A 488 -0.11 0.45 -33.53
N PRO A 489 -1.26 1.00 -33.98
CA PRO A 489 -1.46 2.44 -34.10
C PRO A 489 -1.12 3.20 -32.82
N VAL A 490 -0.29 4.23 -32.95
CA VAL A 490 0.06 5.17 -31.88
C VAL A 490 -0.74 6.47 -32.04
N PRO A 491 -0.91 7.28 -30.99
CA PRO A 491 -1.54 8.59 -31.09
C PRO A 491 -0.92 9.45 -32.20
N VAL A 492 -1.74 9.91 -33.16
CA VAL A 492 -1.29 10.79 -34.27
C VAL A 492 -0.92 12.18 -33.75
N LYS A 493 -1.54 12.59 -32.65
CA LYS A 493 -1.22 13.80 -31.90
C LYS A 493 -0.86 13.40 -30.46
N PRO A 494 0.08 14.11 -29.81
CA PRO A 494 0.31 13.94 -28.37
C PRO A 494 -0.98 14.12 -27.59
N LEU A 495 -1.11 13.40 -26.48
CA LEU A 495 -2.20 13.63 -25.53
C LEU A 495 -2.21 15.09 -25.09
N THR A 496 -3.41 15.65 -24.87
CA THR A 496 -3.51 16.95 -24.21
C THR A 496 -2.92 16.87 -22.80
N VAL A 497 -2.52 18.00 -22.22
CA VAL A 497 -1.97 18.05 -20.85
C VAL A 497 -2.91 17.37 -19.85
N ILE A 498 -4.22 17.57 -20.01
CA ILE A 498 -5.25 16.96 -19.16
C ILE A 498 -5.31 15.44 -19.36
N GLN A 499 -5.34 14.97 -20.61
CA GLN A 499 -5.35 13.53 -20.92
C GLN A 499 -4.08 12.85 -20.43
N LYS A 500 -2.93 13.51 -20.54
CA LYS A 500 -1.66 13.02 -20.02
C LYS A 500 -1.72 12.86 -18.50
N ARG A 501 -2.22 13.86 -17.78
CA ARG A 501 -2.42 13.80 -16.33
C ARG A 501 -3.33 12.63 -15.91
N TYR A 502 -4.41 12.38 -16.65
CA TYR A 502 -5.28 11.24 -16.38
C TYR A 502 -4.62 9.90 -16.70
N ALA A 503 -3.82 9.82 -17.77
CA ALA A 503 -3.04 8.63 -18.07
C ALA A 503 -1.98 8.37 -16.98
N GLU A 504 -1.29 9.40 -16.51
CA GLU A 504 -0.31 9.31 -15.41
C GLU A 504 -0.98 8.84 -14.11
N ALA A 505 -2.10 9.44 -13.74
CA ALA A 505 -2.87 9.05 -12.58
C ALA A 505 -3.33 7.58 -12.67
N ALA A 506 -3.94 7.17 -13.79
CA ALA A 506 -4.39 5.79 -13.95
C ALA A 506 -3.22 4.80 -13.93
N TRP A 507 -2.08 5.16 -14.51
CA TRP A 507 -0.87 4.34 -14.44
C TRP A 507 -0.28 4.24 -13.02
N ALA A 508 -0.46 5.28 -12.18
CA ALA A 508 0.04 5.30 -10.81
C ALA A 508 -0.50 4.14 -9.96
N TYR A 509 -1.73 3.66 -10.21
CA TYR A 509 -2.27 2.46 -9.57
C TYR A 509 -1.33 1.25 -9.71
N PHE A 510 -0.86 1.00 -10.94
CA PHE A 510 0.02 -0.14 -11.25
C PHE A 510 1.44 0.07 -10.75
N GLN A 511 1.84 1.32 -10.47
CA GLN A 511 3.11 1.59 -9.80
C GLN A 511 3.00 1.34 -8.29
N ALA A 512 1.94 1.82 -7.66
CA ALA A 512 1.71 1.72 -6.23
C ALA A 512 1.47 0.27 -5.76
N ASN A 513 0.85 -0.55 -6.59
CA ASN A 513 0.41 -1.90 -6.23
C ASN A 513 1.27 -3.01 -6.86
N LEU A 514 2.44 -2.68 -7.43
CA LEU A 514 3.38 -3.66 -7.97
C LEU A 514 4.15 -4.37 -6.85
N GLN A 515 4.07 -5.69 -6.84
CA GLN A 515 4.98 -6.55 -6.10
C GLN A 515 6.27 -6.73 -6.90
N SER A 516 7.32 -5.99 -6.55
CA SER A 516 8.58 -5.97 -7.30
C SER A 516 9.27 -7.32 -7.40
N SER A 517 9.10 -8.20 -6.40
CA SER A 517 9.71 -9.53 -6.39
C SER A 517 9.10 -10.46 -7.44
N THR A 518 7.81 -10.37 -7.73
CA THR A 518 7.11 -11.28 -8.65
C THR A 518 6.71 -10.63 -9.97
N GLY A 519 6.62 -9.29 -10.01
CA GLY A 519 6.08 -8.54 -11.15
C GLY A 519 4.56 -8.52 -11.20
N LEU A 520 3.85 -9.03 -10.18
CA LEU A 520 2.39 -9.02 -10.12
C LEU A 520 1.86 -7.72 -9.51
N VAL A 521 0.65 -7.33 -9.90
CA VAL A 521 -0.06 -6.16 -9.35
C VAL A 521 -1.33 -6.64 -8.65
N SER A 522 -1.66 -6.04 -7.51
CA SER A 522 -2.89 -6.37 -6.79
C SER A 522 -4.13 -5.91 -7.56
N ASP A 523 -5.20 -6.70 -7.55
CA ASP A 523 -6.46 -6.35 -8.21
C ASP A 523 -7.17 -5.19 -7.53
N ARG A 524 -7.08 -5.15 -6.20
CA ARG A 524 -7.52 -4.04 -5.36
C ARG A 524 -6.34 -3.58 -4.51
N SER A 525 -6.29 -2.29 -4.19
CA SER A 525 -5.20 -1.71 -3.38
C SER A 525 -5.12 -2.26 -1.95
N ASP A 526 -6.25 -2.70 -1.41
CA ASP A 526 -6.41 -3.12 -0.01
C ASP A 526 -6.15 -4.61 0.23
N VAL A 527 -6.02 -5.43 -0.81
CA VAL A 527 -5.73 -6.87 -0.70
C VAL A 527 -4.46 -7.24 -1.46
N LYS A 528 -3.67 -8.19 -0.96
CA LYS A 528 -2.44 -8.68 -1.62
C LYS A 528 -2.72 -9.90 -2.51
N GLY A 529 -3.78 -9.81 -3.31
CA GLY A 529 -4.20 -10.84 -4.25
C GLY A 529 -4.46 -10.27 -5.64
N ALA A 530 -4.26 -11.10 -6.66
CA ALA A 530 -4.60 -10.79 -8.04
C ALA A 530 -5.44 -11.92 -8.64
N THR A 531 -6.55 -11.60 -9.30
CA THR A 531 -7.27 -12.57 -10.12
C THR A 531 -6.59 -12.73 -11.46
N PHE A 532 -6.84 -13.84 -12.14
CA PHE A 532 -6.30 -14.02 -13.48
C PHE A 532 -6.87 -13.02 -14.49
N TRP A 533 -8.09 -12.50 -14.23
CA TRP A 533 -8.67 -11.37 -14.96
C TRP A 533 -7.85 -10.09 -14.74
N GLY A 534 -7.54 -9.75 -13.48
CA GLY A 534 -6.79 -8.54 -13.14
C GLY A 534 -5.35 -8.55 -13.64
N LEU A 535 -4.72 -9.72 -13.76
CA LEU A 535 -3.44 -9.86 -14.46
C LEU A 535 -3.55 -9.55 -15.97
N GLY A 536 -4.67 -9.91 -16.59
CA GLY A 536 -4.99 -9.49 -17.96
C GLY A 536 -5.21 -7.98 -18.07
N ASP A 537 -5.89 -7.39 -17.09
CA ASP A 537 -6.05 -5.93 -16.99
C ASP A 537 -4.71 -5.21 -16.83
N TYR A 538 -3.77 -5.77 -16.06
CA TYR A 538 -2.42 -5.23 -15.91
C TYR A 538 -1.65 -5.30 -17.23
N LEU A 539 -1.72 -6.40 -17.97
CA LEU A 539 -1.05 -6.52 -19.26
C LEU A 539 -1.62 -5.55 -20.31
N ALA A 540 -2.95 -5.36 -20.35
CA ALA A 540 -3.57 -4.35 -21.20
C ALA A 540 -3.16 -2.93 -20.79
N ALA A 541 -3.06 -2.65 -19.49
CA ALA A 541 -2.59 -1.37 -18.96
C ALA A 541 -1.12 -1.10 -19.31
N LEU A 542 -0.24 -2.11 -19.26
CA LEU A 542 1.16 -2.00 -19.71
C LEU A 542 1.24 -1.58 -21.18
N HIS A 543 0.45 -2.22 -22.05
CA HIS A 543 0.37 -1.85 -23.46
C HIS A 543 -0.15 -0.41 -23.64
N ALA A 544 -1.23 -0.05 -22.95
CA ALA A 544 -1.81 1.29 -23.04
C ALA A 544 -0.84 2.37 -22.53
N ALA A 545 -0.29 2.20 -21.33
CA ALA A 545 0.69 3.10 -20.73
C ALA A 545 1.93 3.26 -21.62
N ARG A 546 2.44 2.17 -22.21
CA ARG A 546 3.58 2.28 -23.14
C ARG A 546 3.20 3.06 -24.39
N THR A 547 2.05 2.78 -24.99
CA THR A 547 1.60 3.40 -26.24
C THR A 547 1.22 4.87 -26.07
N LEU A 548 0.78 5.25 -24.87
CA LEU A 548 0.53 6.64 -24.45
C LEU A 548 1.78 7.37 -23.94
N ASP A 549 2.96 6.71 -23.99
CA ASP A 549 4.25 7.24 -23.53
C ASP A 549 4.32 7.57 -22.03
N MET A 550 3.58 6.83 -21.20
CA MET A 550 3.62 6.93 -19.74
C MET A 550 4.79 6.15 -19.13
N ILE A 551 5.30 5.16 -19.86
CA ILE A 551 6.48 4.37 -19.49
C ILE A 551 7.43 4.19 -20.66
N SER A 552 8.71 4.07 -20.33
CA SER A 552 9.76 3.81 -21.31
C SER A 552 9.66 2.40 -21.92
N LEU A 553 10.28 2.22 -23.08
CA LEU A 553 10.46 0.91 -23.72
C LEU A 553 11.11 -0.12 -22.81
N LYS A 554 12.14 0.29 -22.06
CA LYS A 554 12.88 -0.58 -21.14
C LYS A 554 12.01 -1.00 -19.96
N GLU A 555 11.20 -0.09 -19.45
CA GLU A 555 10.30 -0.39 -18.33
C GLU A 555 9.17 -1.33 -18.76
N PHE A 556 8.55 -1.05 -19.91
CA PHE A 556 7.55 -1.94 -20.51
C PHE A 556 8.13 -3.34 -20.72
N ASP A 557 9.32 -3.45 -21.31
CA ASP A 557 9.97 -4.73 -21.56
C ASP A 557 10.24 -5.50 -20.27
N ARG A 558 10.86 -4.86 -19.28
CA ARG A 558 11.18 -5.47 -18.00
C ARG A 558 9.92 -5.98 -17.29
N ARG A 559 8.88 -5.14 -17.17
CA ARG A 559 7.64 -5.50 -16.47
C ARG A 559 6.89 -6.61 -17.21
N THR A 560 6.83 -6.56 -18.54
CA THR A 560 6.17 -7.58 -19.36
C THR A 560 6.88 -8.92 -19.22
N ARG A 561 8.21 -8.97 -19.35
CA ARG A 561 8.98 -10.21 -19.18
C ARG A 561 8.88 -10.80 -17.78
N GLN A 562 8.78 -9.96 -16.75
CA GLN A 562 8.57 -10.41 -15.37
C GLN A 562 7.17 -10.99 -15.16
N LEU A 563 6.13 -10.33 -15.66
CA LEU A 563 4.76 -10.84 -15.61
C LEU A 563 4.62 -12.18 -16.33
N LEU A 564 5.18 -12.31 -17.54
CA LEU A 564 5.18 -13.57 -18.30
C LEU A 564 5.92 -14.68 -17.55
N ALA A 565 7.04 -14.36 -16.89
CA ALA A 565 7.76 -15.33 -16.07
C ALA A 565 6.95 -15.80 -14.86
N ALA A 566 6.19 -14.89 -14.23
CA ALA A 566 5.33 -15.22 -13.10
C ALA A 566 4.17 -16.13 -13.54
N ILE A 567 3.50 -15.79 -14.64
CA ILE A 567 2.42 -16.60 -15.22
C ILE A 567 2.92 -18.00 -15.56
N ALA A 568 4.13 -18.13 -16.11
CA ALA A 568 4.74 -19.43 -16.43
C ALA A 568 5.07 -20.29 -15.18
N GLN A 569 5.21 -19.67 -14.00
CA GLN A 569 5.59 -20.34 -12.75
C GLN A 569 4.41 -20.57 -11.80
N MET A 570 3.25 -19.97 -12.08
CA MET A 570 2.06 -20.09 -11.24
C MET A 570 1.56 -21.55 -11.21
N PRO A 571 1.24 -22.09 -10.01
CA PRO A 571 0.56 -23.38 -9.91
C PRO A 571 -0.77 -23.36 -10.67
N LEU A 572 -0.99 -24.37 -11.51
CA LEU A 572 -2.23 -24.56 -12.25
C LEU A 572 -3.24 -25.34 -11.40
N PHE A 573 -4.52 -24.96 -11.47
CA PHE A 573 -5.61 -25.73 -10.89
C PHE A 573 -5.70 -27.10 -11.57
N ALA A 574 -5.61 -28.16 -10.79
CA ALA A 574 -5.58 -29.55 -11.27
C ALA A 574 -4.49 -29.82 -12.33
N GLY A 575 -3.44 -28.99 -12.40
CA GLY A 575 -2.40 -29.10 -13.44
C GLY A 575 -2.85 -28.70 -14.84
N GLU A 576 -4.07 -28.15 -15.01
CA GLU A 576 -4.66 -27.89 -16.33
C GLU A 576 -4.67 -26.41 -16.69
N LEU A 577 -5.16 -25.55 -15.80
CA LEU A 577 -5.45 -24.14 -16.10
C LEU A 577 -5.08 -23.22 -14.94
N PRO A 578 -4.84 -21.92 -15.19
CA PRO A 578 -4.65 -20.95 -14.14
C PRO A 578 -5.81 -20.95 -13.13
N ASN A 579 -5.47 -20.84 -11.85
CA ASN A 579 -6.42 -20.60 -10.77
C ASN A 579 -7.10 -19.24 -10.95
N ARG A 580 -8.27 -19.09 -10.35
CA ARG A 580 -9.01 -17.82 -10.34
C ARG A 580 -8.23 -16.67 -9.69
N GLY A 581 -7.44 -16.96 -8.65
CA GLY A 581 -6.68 -15.94 -7.91
C GLY A 581 -5.37 -16.46 -7.37
N TYR A 582 -4.42 -15.54 -7.23
CA TYR A 582 -3.06 -15.78 -6.74
C TYR A 582 -2.63 -14.71 -5.74
N ASP A 583 -1.93 -15.12 -4.68
CA ASP A 583 -1.23 -14.20 -3.81
C ASP A 583 -0.05 -13.59 -4.58
N ILE A 584 0.04 -12.26 -4.59
CA ILE A 584 1.01 -11.56 -5.43
C ILE A 584 2.46 -11.77 -4.98
N LYS A 585 2.70 -12.19 -3.73
CA LYS A 585 4.04 -12.35 -3.14
C LYS A 585 4.57 -13.77 -3.29
N THR A 586 3.69 -14.77 -3.29
CA THR A 586 4.06 -16.19 -3.19
C THR A 586 3.69 -16.99 -4.44
N LEU A 587 2.91 -16.41 -5.35
CA LEU A 587 2.29 -17.09 -6.50
C LEU A 587 1.36 -18.23 -6.11
N GLN A 588 1.02 -18.41 -4.82
CA GLN A 588 0.15 -19.50 -4.40
C GLN A 588 -1.32 -19.15 -4.62
N PRO A 589 -2.19 -20.14 -4.87
CA PRO A 589 -3.60 -19.88 -5.11
C PRO A 589 -4.28 -19.28 -3.88
N VAL A 590 -5.10 -18.26 -4.12
CA VAL A 590 -5.93 -17.58 -3.11
C VAL A 590 -7.38 -17.44 -3.57
N ASP A 591 -8.28 -17.23 -2.63
CA ASP A 591 -9.63 -16.78 -2.94
C ASP A 591 -9.65 -15.27 -3.24
N TYR A 592 -10.82 -14.72 -3.54
CA TYR A 592 -10.97 -13.31 -3.86
C TYR A 592 -10.60 -12.37 -2.69
N GLY A 593 -10.67 -12.86 -1.44
CA GLY A 593 -10.25 -12.14 -0.25
C GLY A 593 -8.75 -12.25 0.05
N ALA A 594 -7.96 -12.82 -0.86
CA ALA A 594 -6.55 -13.16 -0.68
C ALA A 594 -6.28 -14.19 0.43
N ASN A 595 -7.28 -15.01 0.80
CA ASN A 595 -7.06 -16.11 1.73
C ASN A 595 -6.41 -17.30 1.00
N PRO A 596 -5.36 -17.94 1.57
CA PRO A 596 -4.74 -19.11 0.98
C PRO A 596 -5.72 -20.26 0.75
N VAL A 597 -5.75 -20.78 -0.47
CA VAL A 597 -6.50 -21.98 -0.86
C VAL A 597 -5.59 -22.90 -1.66
N PRO A 598 -4.74 -23.71 -1.00
CA PRO A 598 -3.71 -24.51 -1.68
C PRO A 598 -4.25 -25.43 -2.80
N GLU A 599 -5.47 -25.93 -2.63
CA GLU A 599 -6.19 -26.77 -3.60
C GLU A 599 -6.79 -25.97 -4.79
N GLY A 600 -6.83 -24.64 -4.67
CA GLY A 600 -7.48 -23.70 -5.57
C GLY A 600 -9.02 -23.68 -5.49
N THR A 601 -9.63 -22.66 -6.11
CA THR A 601 -11.10 -22.48 -6.19
C THR A 601 -11.68 -22.86 -7.55
N GLY A 602 -10.86 -23.42 -8.44
CA GLY A 602 -11.17 -23.71 -9.84
C GLY A 602 -10.57 -22.69 -10.80
N TRP A 603 -11.03 -22.69 -12.05
CA TRP A 603 -10.65 -21.75 -13.11
C TRP A 603 -11.88 -21.00 -13.63
N SER A 604 -11.64 -19.85 -14.25
CA SER A 604 -12.66 -19.02 -14.89
C SER A 604 -12.33 -18.87 -16.39
N ALA A 605 -13.21 -19.36 -17.26
CA ALA A 605 -13.10 -19.15 -18.70
C ALA A 605 -13.15 -17.66 -19.08
N LEU A 606 -13.81 -16.83 -18.27
CA LEU A 606 -13.83 -15.38 -18.48
C LEU A 606 -12.45 -14.77 -18.23
N ASP A 607 -11.80 -15.16 -17.14
CA ASP A 607 -10.48 -14.67 -16.74
C ASP A 607 -9.42 -15.13 -17.75
N VAL A 608 -9.51 -16.39 -18.19
CA VAL A 608 -8.66 -16.93 -19.27
C VAL A 608 -8.92 -16.15 -20.56
N GLY A 609 -10.18 -15.87 -20.92
CA GLY A 609 -10.52 -15.07 -22.09
C GLY A 609 -9.93 -13.66 -22.03
N ARG A 610 -10.00 -12.99 -20.88
CA ARG A 610 -9.38 -11.68 -20.65
C ARG A 610 -7.87 -11.70 -20.84
N MET A 611 -7.19 -12.69 -20.24
CA MET A 611 -5.76 -12.88 -20.42
C MET A 611 -5.40 -13.18 -21.89
N MET A 612 -6.17 -14.05 -22.56
CA MET A 612 -5.96 -14.38 -23.97
C MET A 612 -6.14 -13.17 -24.88
N ALA A 613 -7.07 -12.25 -24.59
CA ALA A 613 -7.21 -10.99 -25.30
C ALA A 613 -5.96 -10.11 -25.14
N ALA A 614 -5.49 -9.94 -23.90
CA ALA A 614 -4.31 -9.13 -23.59
C ALA A 614 -3.02 -9.71 -24.19
N LEU A 615 -2.83 -11.03 -24.12
CA LEU A 615 -1.68 -11.74 -24.71
C LEU A 615 -1.71 -11.69 -26.25
N TYR A 616 -2.90 -11.81 -26.85
CA TYR A 616 -3.06 -11.64 -28.29
C TYR A 616 -2.70 -10.21 -28.72
N ASN A 617 -3.12 -9.22 -27.94
CA ASN A 617 -2.75 -7.83 -28.18
C ASN A 617 -1.24 -7.62 -28.04
N LEU A 618 -0.62 -8.21 -27.00
CA LEU A 618 0.83 -8.15 -26.79
C LEU A 618 1.59 -8.69 -28.02
N LYS A 619 1.28 -9.90 -28.50
CA LYS A 619 1.99 -10.47 -29.67
C LYS A 619 1.67 -9.74 -30.97
N THR A 620 0.51 -9.10 -31.07
CA THR A 620 0.17 -8.31 -32.27
C THR A 620 0.95 -7.02 -32.31
N CYS A 621 0.98 -6.29 -31.20
CA CYS A 621 1.62 -4.98 -31.13
C CYS A 621 3.12 -5.04 -30.86
N HIS A 622 3.59 -6.11 -30.22
CA HIS A 622 4.99 -6.35 -29.83
C HIS A 622 5.39 -7.78 -30.24
N PRO A 623 5.58 -8.02 -31.55
CA PRO A 623 5.75 -9.36 -32.10
C PRO A 623 6.98 -10.10 -31.58
N GLU A 624 7.97 -9.40 -31.02
CA GLU A 624 9.11 -10.01 -30.35
C GLU A 624 8.69 -10.94 -29.20
N TYR A 625 7.54 -10.69 -28.56
CA TYR A 625 7.01 -11.52 -27.48
C TYR A 625 6.31 -12.80 -27.94
N THR A 626 6.08 -12.97 -29.25
CA THR A 626 5.22 -14.04 -29.80
C THR A 626 5.62 -15.42 -29.33
N ALA A 627 6.92 -15.75 -29.33
CA ALA A 627 7.37 -17.09 -28.96
C ALA A 627 7.14 -17.40 -27.48
N ALA A 628 7.43 -16.44 -26.58
CA ALA A 628 7.23 -16.60 -25.14
C ALA A 628 5.75 -16.70 -24.79
N VAL A 629 4.93 -15.84 -25.40
CA VAL A 629 3.47 -15.84 -25.22
C VAL A 629 2.88 -17.17 -25.66
N ASP A 630 3.21 -17.64 -26.87
CA ASP A 630 2.66 -18.88 -27.39
C ASP A 630 3.07 -20.08 -26.53
N GLN A 631 4.31 -20.11 -26.01
CA GLN A 631 4.76 -21.19 -25.14
C GLN A 631 3.93 -21.26 -23.85
N ILE A 632 3.68 -20.13 -23.19
CA ILE A 632 2.88 -20.05 -21.97
C ILE A 632 1.45 -20.55 -22.21
N VAL A 633 0.82 -20.07 -23.28
CA VAL A 633 -0.57 -20.40 -23.63
C VAL A 633 -0.67 -21.87 -24.07
N LEU A 634 0.38 -22.44 -24.67
CA LEU A 634 0.44 -23.86 -24.99
C LEU A 634 0.49 -24.75 -23.75
N ASP A 635 0.99 -24.27 -22.61
CA ASP A 635 1.09 -25.04 -21.36
C ASP A 635 -0.25 -25.25 -20.64
N TRP A 636 -1.33 -24.61 -21.10
CA TRP A 636 -2.67 -24.78 -20.55
C TRP A 636 -3.48 -25.84 -21.31
N SER A 637 -4.42 -26.47 -20.61
CA SER A 637 -5.40 -27.41 -21.17
C SER A 637 -6.76 -26.78 -21.34
N TYR A 638 -7.28 -26.78 -22.57
CA TYR A 638 -8.55 -26.16 -22.97
C TYR A 638 -9.70 -27.16 -23.09
N LEU A 639 -9.44 -28.46 -22.93
CA LEU A 639 -10.42 -29.55 -23.11
C LEU A 639 -11.72 -29.34 -22.32
N ARG A 640 -11.62 -28.75 -21.13
CA ARG A 640 -12.76 -28.54 -20.22
C ARG A 640 -13.28 -27.11 -20.24
N VAL A 641 -12.53 -26.18 -20.86
CA VAL A 641 -12.91 -24.77 -21.01
C VAL A 641 -13.77 -24.59 -22.23
N VAL A 642 -13.42 -25.20 -23.37
CA VAL A 642 -14.22 -25.13 -24.59
C VAL A 642 -14.95 -26.46 -24.77
N ARG A 643 -16.28 -26.45 -24.64
CA ARG A 643 -17.12 -27.65 -24.74
C ARG A 643 -18.31 -27.35 -25.63
N ASN A 644 -18.49 -28.13 -26.70
CA ASN A 644 -19.63 -28.04 -27.61
C ASN A 644 -19.89 -26.61 -28.14
N GLY A 645 -18.82 -25.88 -28.51
CA GLY A 645 -18.94 -24.51 -29.00
C GLY A 645 -19.21 -23.46 -27.93
N VAL A 646 -19.05 -23.80 -26.64
CA VAL A 646 -19.37 -22.94 -25.50
C VAL A 646 -18.20 -22.91 -24.52
N ILE A 647 -17.94 -21.75 -23.92
CA ILE A 647 -16.93 -21.61 -22.88
C ILE A 647 -17.51 -21.95 -21.49
N ALA A 648 -16.72 -22.60 -20.65
CA ALA A 648 -17.15 -23.13 -19.36
C ALA A 648 -16.09 -22.95 -18.27
N SER A 649 -16.55 -22.61 -17.07
CA SER A 649 -15.71 -22.43 -15.89
C SER A 649 -15.87 -23.56 -14.90
N ALA A 650 -14.85 -23.80 -14.10
CA ALA A 650 -14.94 -24.68 -12.94
C ALA A 650 -15.03 -23.89 -11.64
N THR A 651 -15.88 -24.35 -10.75
CA THR A 651 -15.85 -23.97 -9.33
C THR A 651 -15.57 -25.22 -8.51
N ALA A 652 -14.54 -25.15 -7.67
CA ALA A 652 -14.21 -26.22 -6.74
C ALA A 652 -14.83 -25.90 -5.37
N SER A 653 -15.55 -26.87 -4.82
CA SER A 653 -16.06 -26.81 -3.44
C SER A 653 -15.82 -28.14 -2.74
N LYS A 654 -15.70 -28.09 -1.41
CA LYS A 654 -15.56 -29.28 -0.58
C LYS A 654 -16.91 -29.97 -0.44
N ASP A 655 -16.95 -31.28 -0.71
CA ASP A 655 -18.12 -32.09 -0.41
C ASP A 655 -18.24 -32.41 1.09
N LYS A 656 -19.29 -33.13 1.48
CA LYS A 656 -19.53 -33.54 2.88
C LYS A 656 -18.38 -34.36 3.48
N ASN A 657 -17.55 -34.97 2.65
CA ASN A 657 -16.41 -35.79 3.05
C ASN A 657 -15.07 -35.01 2.94
N GLY A 658 -15.12 -33.69 2.72
CA GLY A 658 -13.95 -32.82 2.63
C GLY A 658 -13.20 -32.89 1.29
N ARG A 659 -13.69 -33.66 0.31
CA ARG A 659 -13.04 -33.77 -1.01
C ARG A 659 -13.32 -32.53 -1.85
N SER A 660 -12.27 -31.93 -2.42
CA SER A 660 -12.42 -30.83 -3.38
C SER A 660 -12.86 -31.38 -4.73
N LEU A 661 -14.06 -31.02 -5.18
CA LEU A 661 -14.62 -31.52 -6.43
C LEU A 661 -14.92 -30.37 -7.40
N PRO A 662 -14.19 -30.25 -8.53
CA PRO A 662 -14.49 -29.22 -9.52
C PRO A 662 -15.82 -29.52 -10.22
N ARG A 663 -16.67 -28.51 -10.32
CA ARG A 663 -17.93 -28.52 -11.08
C ARG A 663 -17.79 -27.57 -12.26
N VAL A 664 -17.78 -28.13 -13.46
CA VAL A 664 -17.67 -27.37 -14.72
C VAL A 664 -19.07 -27.01 -15.18
N LYS A 665 -19.32 -25.72 -15.41
CA LYS A 665 -20.60 -25.20 -15.91
C LYS A 665 -20.37 -24.23 -17.06
N PRO A 666 -21.25 -24.20 -18.08
CA PRO A 666 -21.26 -23.14 -19.09
C PRO A 666 -21.28 -21.75 -18.45
N GLU A 667 -20.53 -20.82 -19.02
CA GLU A 667 -20.66 -19.41 -18.66
C GLU A 667 -21.96 -18.84 -19.19
N ILE A 668 -22.59 -17.98 -18.40
CA ILE A 668 -23.87 -17.33 -18.72
C ILE A 668 -23.91 -15.86 -18.32
N ARG A 669 -22.78 -15.33 -17.83
CA ARG A 669 -22.67 -13.94 -17.39
C ARG A 669 -22.67 -13.04 -18.62
N LEU A 670 -23.82 -12.40 -18.86
CA LEU A 670 -24.09 -11.60 -20.04
C LEU A 670 -23.02 -10.54 -20.29
N GLY A 671 -22.58 -10.41 -21.53
CA GLY A 671 -21.52 -9.52 -21.98
C GLY A 671 -20.13 -10.09 -21.72
N TYR A 672 -19.88 -10.64 -20.54
CA TYR A 672 -18.57 -11.24 -20.22
C TYR A 672 -18.32 -12.52 -21.02
N GLU A 673 -19.35 -13.37 -21.16
CA GLU A 673 -19.28 -14.57 -22.00
C GLU A 673 -18.91 -14.19 -23.45
N GLU A 674 -19.62 -13.21 -24.04
CA GLU A 674 -19.37 -12.74 -25.39
C GLU A 674 -17.97 -12.16 -25.58
N TYR A 675 -17.50 -11.37 -24.59
CA TYR A 675 -16.16 -10.82 -24.57
C TYR A 675 -15.08 -11.91 -24.56
N ALA A 676 -15.19 -12.86 -23.64
CA ALA A 676 -14.23 -13.96 -23.55
C ALA A 676 -14.26 -14.81 -24.82
N ALA A 677 -15.46 -15.13 -25.34
CA ALA A 677 -15.60 -15.92 -26.57
C ALA A 677 -14.93 -15.24 -27.78
N ARG A 678 -15.05 -13.91 -27.92
CA ARG A 678 -14.33 -13.16 -28.96
C ARG A 678 -12.82 -13.31 -28.82
N ALA A 679 -12.30 -13.29 -27.60
CA ALA A 679 -10.88 -13.53 -27.34
C ALA A 679 -10.47 -14.95 -27.75
N PHE A 680 -11.21 -15.98 -27.35
CA PHE A 680 -10.97 -17.37 -27.77
C PHE A 680 -10.98 -17.55 -29.30
N GLN A 681 -11.89 -16.88 -30.02
CA GLN A 681 -11.94 -16.92 -31.48
C GLN A 681 -10.67 -16.37 -32.15
N LEU A 682 -9.99 -15.38 -31.55
CA LEU A 682 -8.71 -14.85 -32.06
C LEU A 682 -7.61 -15.91 -32.07
N TRP A 683 -7.70 -16.87 -31.15
CA TRP A 683 -6.76 -18.00 -31.03
C TRP A 683 -7.22 -19.24 -31.82
N GLY A 684 -8.36 -19.18 -32.50
CA GLY A 684 -8.86 -20.23 -33.39
C GLY A 684 -9.88 -21.17 -32.76
N PHE A 685 -10.26 -20.97 -31.51
CA PHE A 685 -11.27 -21.80 -30.85
C PHE A 685 -12.66 -21.60 -31.45
N ASP A 686 -13.37 -22.71 -31.64
CA ASP A 686 -14.78 -22.71 -32.03
C ASP A 686 -15.64 -22.56 -30.77
N VAL A 687 -16.14 -21.35 -30.56
CA VAL A 687 -16.94 -20.95 -29.38
C VAL A 687 -18.15 -20.13 -29.81
N ASP A 688 -18.71 -20.43 -30.98
CA ASP A 688 -19.81 -19.67 -31.59
C ASP A 688 -21.08 -19.67 -30.73
N GLY A 689 -21.29 -20.70 -29.90
CA GLY A 689 -22.38 -20.75 -28.93
C GLY A 689 -22.26 -19.70 -27.81
N SER A 690 -21.05 -19.23 -27.53
CA SER A 690 -20.74 -18.18 -26.55
C SER A 690 -20.45 -16.82 -27.19
N ALA A 691 -20.01 -16.78 -28.44
CA ALA A 691 -19.80 -15.53 -29.17
C ALA A 691 -21.11 -14.74 -29.32
N VAL A 692 -21.02 -13.42 -29.41
CA VAL A 692 -22.21 -12.57 -29.61
C VAL A 692 -23.00 -13.04 -30.82
N GLY A 693 -24.31 -13.23 -30.63
CA GLY A 693 -25.18 -13.85 -31.63
C GLY A 693 -26.35 -14.61 -30.98
N GLY A 694 -27.25 -15.13 -31.81
CA GLY A 694 -28.45 -15.83 -31.33
C GLY A 694 -29.54 -14.88 -30.82
N LYS A 695 -30.35 -15.37 -29.88
CA LYS A 695 -31.49 -14.63 -29.30
C LYS A 695 -31.21 -14.25 -27.84
N TYR A 696 -31.53 -13.02 -27.48
CA TYR A 696 -31.43 -12.51 -26.12
C TYR A 696 -32.83 -12.21 -25.60
N LYS A 697 -33.07 -12.53 -24.33
CA LYS A 697 -34.24 -12.02 -23.62
C LYS A 697 -33.94 -10.59 -23.21
N THR A 698 -34.96 -9.74 -23.33
CA THR A 698 -34.89 -8.33 -22.95
C THR A 698 -35.95 -8.00 -21.92
N ALA A 699 -35.71 -6.95 -21.15
CA ALA A 699 -36.68 -6.31 -20.28
C ALA A 699 -36.74 -4.83 -20.60
N THR A 700 -37.90 -4.21 -20.38
CA THR A 700 -38.08 -2.78 -20.61
C THR A 700 -37.51 -2.00 -19.43
N VAL A 701 -36.52 -1.15 -19.67
CA VAL A 701 -35.92 -0.23 -18.69
C VAL A 701 -35.84 1.15 -19.31
N GLU A 702 -36.50 2.14 -18.69
CA GLU A 702 -36.62 3.51 -19.24
C GLU A 702 -37.11 3.55 -20.70
N GLY A 703 -38.02 2.64 -21.07
CA GLY A 703 -38.55 2.53 -22.44
C GLY A 703 -37.67 1.77 -23.44
N PHE A 704 -36.47 1.33 -23.06
CA PHE A 704 -35.55 0.58 -23.93
C PHE A 704 -35.55 -0.93 -23.60
N GLN A 705 -35.39 -1.75 -24.64
CA GLN A 705 -35.29 -3.22 -24.50
C GLN A 705 -33.86 -3.62 -24.10
N VAL A 706 -33.59 -3.60 -22.80
CA VAL A 706 -32.27 -3.94 -22.23
C VAL A 706 -32.12 -5.47 -22.18
N PRO A 707 -31.01 -6.04 -22.71
CA PRO A 707 -30.77 -7.48 -22.63
C PRO A 707 -30.50 -7.92 -21.19
N ILE A 708 -31.08 -9.06 -20.80
CA ILE A 708 -30.98 -9.61 -19.43
C ILE A 708 -30.33 -11.00 -19.40
N GLU A 709 -30.53 -11.81 -20.44
CA GLU A 709 -29.87 -13.11 -20.58
C GLU A 709 -29.88 -13.59 -22.03
N ARG A 710 -28.92 -14.45 -22.37
CA ARG A 710 -28.96 -15.21 -23.64
C ARG A 710 -30.00 -16.33 -23.54
N THR A 711 -30.80 -16.50 -24.59
CA THR A 711 -31.71 -17.65 -24.70
C THR A 711 -30.93 -18.87 -25.17
N ARG A 712 -30.85 -19.91 -24.33
CA ARG A 712 -30.14 -21.15 -24.64
C ARG A 712 -30.75 -22.34 -23.87
N THR A 713 -30.63 -23.55 -24.42
CA THR A 713 -31.23 -24.79 -23.87
C THR A 713 -30.20 -25.76 -23.28
N ASP A 714 -28.93 -25.42 -23.38
CA ASP A 714 -27.77 -26.24 -22.97
C ASP A 714 -27.37 -26.01 -21.50
N THR A 715 -28.07 -25.15 -20.77
CA THR A 715 -27.85 -24.91 -19.35
C THR A 715 -29.12 -24.48 -18.64
N ASN A 716 -29.31 -24.97 -17.40
CA ASN A 716 -30.36 -24.53 -16.47
C ASN A 716 -29.79 -23.62 -15.37
N SER A 717 -28.55 -23.13 -15.53
CA SER A 717 -27.87 -22.29 -14.56
C SER A 717 -28.54 -20.90 -14.47
N LYS A 718 -28.64 -20.35 -13.26
CA LYS A 718 -29.17 -19.02 -12.96
C LYS A 718 -28.18 -18.14 -12.19
N VAL A 719 -26.89 -18.37 -12.38
CA VAL A 719 -25.81 -17.65 -11.66
C VAL A 719 -25.74 -16.20 -12.13
N ASN A 720 -25.72 -15.25 -11.18
CA ASN A 720 -25.39 -13.84 -11.37
C ASN A 720 -26.14 -13.17 -12.54
N GLN A 721 -27.47 -13.33 -12.55
CA GLN A 721 -28.36 -12.77 -13.58
C GLN A 721 -28.59 -11.27 -13.35
N TYR A 722 -27.64 -10.46 -13.82
CA TYR A 722 -27.74 -9.00 -13.84
C TYR A 722 -27.06 -8.43 -15.08
N THR A 723 -27.44 -7.21 -15.46
CA THR A 723 -26.83 -6.46 -16.56
C THR A 723 -26.04 -5.27 -16.00
N VAL A 724 -24.74 -5.20 -16.34
CA VAL A 724 -23.81 -4.09 -16.04
C VAL A 724 -23.10 -3.64 -17.32
N SER A 725 -22.51 -2.44 -17.33
CA SER A 725 -21.91 -1.87 -18.55
C SER A 725 -20.49 -2.38 -18.85
N ASN A 726 -19.71 -2.80 -17.84
CA ASN A 726 -18.28 -3.11 -17.97
C ASN A 726 -17.93 -4.02 -19.16
N PRO A 727 -18.54 -5.20 -19.33
CA PRO A 727 -18.09 -6.12 -20.37
C PRO A 727 -18.39 -5.62 -21.79
N PHE A 728 -19.50 -4.91 -21.98
CA PHE A 728 -19.86 -4.33 -23.28
C PHE A 728 -18.94 -3.19 -23.67
N LEU A 729 -18.53 -2.37 -22.68
CA LEU A 729 -17.59 -1.28 -22.87
C LEU A 729 -16.18 -1.79 -23.17
N LEU A 730 -15.73 -2.81 -22.42
CA LEU A 730 -14.44 -3.44 -22.70
C LEU A 730 -14.42 -4.09 -24.09
N TYR A 731 -15.50 -4.78 -24.48
CA TYR A 731 -15.66 -5.30 -25.82
C TYR A 731 -15.59 -4.19 -26.88
N ALA A 732 -16.31 -3.09 -26.66
CA ALA A 732 -16.35 -1.96 -27.59
C ALA A 732 -14.98 -1.30 -27.77
N LEU A 733 -14.22 -1.09 -26.68
CA LEU A 733 -12.88 -0.52 -26.72
C LEU A 733 -11.88 -1.45 -27.43
N GLU A 734 -11.88 -2.74 -27.07
CA GLU A 734 -10.86 -3.67 -27.54
C GLU A 734 -11.18 -4.26 -28.92
N PHE A 735 -12.42 -4.69 -29.15
CA PHE A 735 -12.83 -5.38 -30.36
C PHE A 735 -13.62 -4.51 -31.35
N GLY A 736 -14.14 -3.37 -30.91
CA GLY A 736 -15.06 -2.55 -31.68
C GLY A 736 -16.49 -3.11 -31.67
N LEU A 737 -17.47 -2.21 -31.80
CA LEU A 737 -18.89 -2.58 -31.81
C LEU A 737 -19.33 -3.09 -33.19
N ASP A 738 -19.25 -4.41 -33.37
CA ASP A 738 -19.92 -5.09 -34.47
C ASP A 738 -21.45 -4.92 -34.40
N PRO A 739 -22.21 -5.14 -35.50
CA PRO A 739 -23.65 -4.89 -35.53
C PRO A 739 -24.44 -5.65 -34.45
N GLN A 740 -24.04 -6.88 -34.11
CA GLN A 740 -24.74 -7.68 -33.11
C GLN A 740 -24.41 -7.16 -31.71
N MET A 741 -23.14 -6.91 -31.39
CA MET A 741 -22.78 -6.33 -30.10
C MET A 741 -23.37 -4.93 -29.90
N ARG A 742 -23.42 -4.12 -30.97
CA ARG A 742 -24.06 -2.80 -30.95
C ARG A 742 -25.53 -2.89 -30.56
N SER A 743 -26.25 -3.90 -31.05
CA SER A 743 -27.66 -4.11 -30.70
C SER A 743 -27.90 -4.39 -29.21
N LEU A 744 -26.91 -4.96 -28.51
CA LEU A 744 -26.95 -5.18 -27.07
C LEU A 744 -26.51 -3.94 -26.28
N PHE A 745 -25.44 -3.29 -26.76
CA PHE A 745 -24.85 -2.11 -26.13
C PHE A 745 -25.77 -0.88 -26.16
N THR A 746 -26.40 -0.61 -27.30
CA THR A 746 -27.20 0.61 -27.50
C THR A 746 -28.33 0.77 -26.48
N PRO A 747 -29.22 -0.21 -26.23
CA PRO A 747 -30.27 -0.06 -25.22
C PRO A 747 -29.73 0.05 -23.79
N ILE A 748 -28.58 -0.57 -23.46
CA ILE A 748 -27.91 -0.43 -22.15
C ILE A 748 -27.48 1.02 -21.91
N PHE A 749 -26.88 1.65 -22.92
CA PHE A 749 -26.49 3.06 -22.85
C PHE A 749 -27.71 3.97 -22.81
N GLN A 750 -28.67 3.77 -23.72
CA GLN A 750 -29.86 4.62 -23.83
C GLN A 750 -30.72 4.61 -22.57
N ALA A 751 -30.91 3.47 -21.92
CA ALA A 751 -31.65 3.39 -20.66
C ALA A 751 -31.00 4.26 -19.56
N GLN A 752 -29.68 4.25 -19.46
CA GLN A 752 -28.96 5.06 -18.46
C GLN A 752 -28.97 6.55 -18.81
N ALA A 753 -28.86 6.88 -20.10
CA ALA A 753 -28.99 8.25 -20.59
C ALA A 753 -30.41 8.78 -20.31
N GLU A 754 -31.46 8.03 -20.63
CA GLU A 754 -32.86 8.44 -20.40
C GLU A 754 -33.17 8.61 -18.92
N ARG A 755 -32.65 7.72 -18.06
CA ARG A 755 -32.74 7.91 -16.61
C ARG A 755 -32.12 9.24 -16.17
N TYR A 756 -30.96 9.59 -16.72
CA TYR A 756 -30.32 10.88 -16.45
C TYR A 756 -31.17 12.06 -16.96
N HIS A 757 -31.69 12.00 -18.18
CA HIS A 757 -32.52 13.06 -18.75
C HIS A 757 -33.82 13.28 -17.95
N SER A 758 -34.47 12.21 -17.49
CA SER A 758 -35.73 12.26 -16.76
C SER A 758 -35.58 12.61 -15.28
N THR A 759 -34.46 12.23 -14.64
CA THR A 759 -34.29 12.38 -13.17
C THR A 759 -33.17 13.33 -12.76
N GLY A 760 -32.29 13.74 -13.68
CA GLY A 760 -31.05 14.45 -13.38
C GLY A 760 -29.99 13.61 -12.68
N LYS A 761 -30.25 12.32 -12.38
CA LYS A 761 -29.30 11.45 -11.66
C LYS A 761 -28.27 10.86 -12.61
N LEU A 762 -27.00 11.23 -12.41
CA LEU A 762 -25.89 10.57 -13.09
C LEU A 762 -25.91 9.08 -12.75
N THR A 763 -25.82 8.24 -13.78
CA THR A 763 -25.85 6.79 -13.67
C THR A 763 -24.70 6.24 -14.50
N ALA A 764 -23.87 5.36 -13.95
CA ALA A 764 -22.83 4.68 -14.71
C ALA A 764 -22.68 3.26 -14.15
N SER A 765 -23.62 2.42 -14.53
CA SER A 765 -23.87 1.10 -13.97
C SER A 765 -22.72 0.14 -14.26
N ALA A 766 -22.09 -0.35 -13.19
CA ALA A 766 -20.91 -1.18 -13.27
C ALA A 766 -20.75 -2.09 -12.04
N THR A 767 -19.89 -3.09 -12.17
CA THR A 767 -19.25 -3.73 -11.02
C THR A 767 -18.10 -2.83 -10.54
N THR A 768 -18.08 -2.54 -9.24
CA THR A 768 -17.11 -1.64 -8.58
C THR A 768 -16.53 -2.30 -7.33
N LEU A 769 -15.25 -2.04 -7.07
CA LEU A 769 -14.47 -2.71 -6.00
C LEU A 769 -14.11 -1.73 -4.86
N ILE A 770 -14.81 -1.82 -3.74
CA ILE A 770 -14.77 -0.84 -2.66
C ILE A 770 -14.00 -1.39 -1.45
N GLU A 771 -13.41 -0.52 -0.61
CA GLU A 771 -12.55 -0.91 0.53
C GLU A 771 -13.34 -1.42 1.76
N ARG A 772 -14.67 -1.35 1.74
CA ARG A 772 -15.54 -1.77 2.84
C ARG A 772 -16.52 -2.82 2.36
N GLN A 773 -16.98 -3.69 3.26
CA GLN A 773 -18.02 -4.66 2.91
C GLN A 773 -19.23 -3.98 2.26
N PRO A 774 -19.77 -4.53 1.16
CA PRO A 774 -19.53 -5.89 0.65
C PRO A 774 -18.31 -6.07 -0.29
N TYR A 775 -17.42 -5.09 -0.39
CA TYR A 775 -16.20 -5.06 -1.22
C TYR A 775 -16.40 -5.11 -2.74
N VAL A 776 -17.46 -5.75 -3.21
CA VAL A 776 -17.90 -5.76 -4.59
C VAL A 776 -19.33 -5.27 -4.61
N VAL A 777 -19.58 -4.27 -5.45
CA VAL A 777 -20.91 -3.71 -5.66
C VAL A 777 -21.22 -3.76 -7.15
N HIS A 778 -22.25 -4.52 -7.51
CA HIS A 778 -22.84 -4.51 -8.84
C HIS A 778 -23.95 -3.46 -8.87
N SER A 779 -23.65 -2.26 -9.37
CA SER A 779 -24.66 -1.25 -9.68
C SER A 779 -25.27 -1.60 -11.03
N THR A 780 -26.40 -2.30 -11.02
CA THR A 780 -26.97 -2.95 -12.21
C THR A 780 -27.87 -2.00 -13.00
N ILE A 781 -27.98 -2.19 -14.31
CA ILE A 781 -29.07 -1.58 -15.09
C ILE A 781 -30.37 -2.30 -14.73
N ILE A 782 -30.31 -3.62 -14.62
CA ILE A 782 -31.40 -4.48 -14.18
C ILE A 782 -30.84 -5.76 -13.57
N ALA A 783 -31.49 -6.24 -12.50
CA ALA A 783 -31.24 -7.54 -11.92
C ALA A 783 -32.52 -8.07 -11.28
N HIS A 784 -32.73 -9.39 -11.32
CA HIS A 784 -33.95 -10.01 -10.79
C HIS A 784 -35.24 -9.33 -11.28
N GLU A 785 -35.26 -8.93 -12.57
CA GLU A 785 -36.36 -8.20 -13.21
C GLU A 785 -36.65 -6.79 -12.62
N GLN A 786 -35.79 -6.30 -11.73
CA GLN A 786 -35.90 -4.99 -11.11
C GLN A 786 -34.83 -4.03 -11.69
N PRO A 787 -35.25 -2.92 -12.32
CA PRO A 787 -34.32 -1.89 -12.78
C PRO A 787 -33.53 -1.27 -11.64
N TRP A 788 -32.31 -0.84 -11.94
CA TRP A 788 -31.50 -0.01 -11.06
C TRP A 788 -31.20 -0.63 -9.68
N MET A 789 -31.12 -1.95 -9.56
CA MET A 789 -30.75 -2.59 -8.30
C MET A 789 -29.23 -2.53 -8.05
N ALA A 790 -28.80 -2.34 -6.80
CA ALA A 790 -27.42 -2.63 -6.38
C ALA A 790 -27.36 -4.01 -5.74
N LEU A 791 -26.38 -4.84 -6.11
CA LEU A 791 -26.17 -6.17 -5.54
C LEU A 791 -24.75 -6.31 -4.98
N GLY A 792 -24.59 -7.08 -3.91
CA GLY A 792 -23.29 -7.60 -3.47
C GLY A 792 -22.85 -8.81 -4.31
N ASP A 793 -21.61 -9.25 -4.14
CA ASP A 793 -21.08 -10.45 -4.82
C ASP A 793 -21.87 -11.73 -4.47
N ASP A 794 -22.50 -11.75 -3.29
CA ASP A 794 -23.38 -12.84 -2.84
C ASP A 794 -24.76 -12.82 -3.51
N GLY A 795 -25.01 -11.86 -4.41
CA GLY A 795 -26.27 -11.67 -5.12
C GLY A 795 -27.36 -11.01 -4.29
N LYS A 796 -27.08 -10.58 -3.06
CA LYS A 796 -28.08 -9.90 -2.22
C LYS A 796 -28.20 -8.41 -2.57
N PRO A 797 -29.42 -7.83 -2.50
CA PRO A 797 -29.62 -6.40 -2.66
C PRO A 797 -28.86 -5.58 -1.62
N ILE A 798 -28.30 -4.45 -2.06
CA ILE A 798 -27.68 -3.44 -1.21
C ILE A 798 -28.56 -2.19 -1.28
N GLU A 799 -29.23 -1.87 -0.17
CA GLU A 799 -30.05 -0.67 -0.08
C GLU A 799 -29.18 0.58 -0.23
N ASP A 800 -29.61 1.51 -1.09
CA ASP A 800 -28.89 2.76 -1.40
C ASP A 800 -27.42 2.59 -1.82
N GLY A 801 -27.01 1.39 -2.22
CA GLY A 801 -25.61 1.04 -2.48
C GLY A 801 -25.10 1.39 -3.88
N ARG A 802 -25.91 2.04 -4.73
CA ARG A 802 -25.53 2.29 -6.12
C ARG A 802 -24.39 3.31 -6.27
N LEU A 803 -23.50 3.02 -7.19
CA LEU A 803 -22.33 3.83 -7.52
C LEU A 803 -22.33 4.22 -9.01
N VAL A 804 -21.88 5.44 -9.29
CA VAL A 804 -21.52 5.95 -10.61
C VAL A 804 -20.05 5.63 -10.85
N SER A 805 -19.76 4.68 -11.74
CA SER A 805 -18.39 4.23 -12.02
C SER A 805 -17.58 5.21 -12.86
N THR A 806 -16.39 5.56 -12.38
CA THR A 806 -15.39 6.37 -13.12
C THR A 806 -14.93 5.67 -14.39
N ALA A 807 -14.68 4.36 -14.31
CA ALA A 807 -14.23 3.57 -15.45
C ALA A 807 -15.25 3.62 -16.61
N VAL A 808 -16.54 3.44 -16.28
CA VAL A 808 -17.64 3.50 -17.25
C VAL A 808 -17.78 4.89 -17.87
N ALA A 809 -17.64 5.94 -17.07
CA ALA A 809 -17.71 7.32 -17.56
C ALA A 809 -16.63 7.62 -18.61
N PHE A 810 -15.38 7.22 -18.35
CA PHE A 810 -14.29 7.37 -19.33
C PHE A 810 -14.52 6.55 -20.60
N ALA A 811 -15.01 5.32 -20.47
CA ALA A 811 -15.27 4.45 -21.62
C ALA A 811 -16.44 4.95 -22.48
N TYR A 812 -17.53 5.42 -21.89
CA TYR A 812 -18.62 6.05 -22.64
C TYR A 812 -18.14 7.30 -23.37
N HIS A 813 -17.40 8.18 -22.71
CA HIS A 813 -16.86 9.37 -23.37
C HIS A 813 -15.89 9.02 -24.52
N ALA A 814 -15.09 7.97 -24.37
CA ALA A 814 -14.18 7.52 -25.42
C ALA A 814 -14.91 7.03 -26.68
N LEU A 815 -16.01 6.31 -26.49
CA LEU A 815 -16.81 5.69 -27.55
C LEU A 815 -17.84 6.66 -28.16
N LEU A 816 -18.38 7.57 -27.35
CA LEU A 816 -19.46 8.50 -27.66
C LEU A 816 -19.09 9.94 -27.26
N PRO A 817 -18.03 10.54 -27.83
CA PRO A 817 -17.47 11.81 -27.37
C PRO A 817 -18.42 13.01 -27.57
N GLU A 818 -19.32 12.93 -28.54
CA GLU A 818 -20.29 13.98 -28.88
C GLU A 818 -21.62 13.86 -28.11
N ASP A 819 -21.79 12.80 -27.31
CA ASP A 819 -23.01 12.60 -26.53
C ASP A 819 -22.96 13.43 -25.23
N ASN A 820 -24.00 14.25 -25.02
CA ASN A 820 -24.07 15.17 -23.88
C ASN A 820 -24.03 14.42 -22.53
N TYR A 821 -24.72 13.29 -22.41
CA TYR A 821 -24.75 12.52 -21.18
C TYR A 821 -23.39 11.86 -20.89
N ALA A 822 -22.71 11.34 -21.93
CA ALA A 822 -21.34 10.84 -21.78
C ALA A 822 -20.34 11.94 -21.37
N GLN A 823 -20.51 13.17 -21.90
CA GLN A 823 -19.70 14.33 -21.49
C GLN A 823 -19.96 14.73 -20.02
N GLU A 824 -21.21 14.70 -19.57
CA GLU A 824 -21.55 15.00 -18.18
C GLU A 824 -21.00 13.93 -17.21
N LEU A 825 -21.08 12.65 -17.58
CA LEU A 825 -20.49 11.57 -16.77
C LEU A 825 -18.98 11.73 -16.60
N VAL A 826 -18.25 11.99 -17.68
CA VAL A 826 -16.80 12.14 -17.57
C VAL A 826 -16.44 13.39 -16.78
N ARG A 827 -17.13 14.53 -16.98
CA ARG A 827 -16.92 15.76 -16.18
C ARG A 827 -17.13 15.52 -14.68
N ALA A 828 -18.12 14.71 -14.31
CA ALA A 828 -18.39 14.38 -12.91
C ALA A 828 -17.36 13.44 -12.27
N THR A 829 -16.53 12.77 -13.08
CA THR A 829 -15.59 11.73 -12.61
C THR A 829 -14.13 12.06 -12.89
N THR A 830 -13.84 13.07 -13.71
CA THR A 830 -12.47 13.40 -14.15
C THR A 830 -11.51 13.77 -13.02
N ASP A 831 -12.02 14.29 -11.90
CA ASP A 831 -11.22 14.68 -10.74
C ASP A 831 -11.27 13.64 -9.60
N LEU A 832 -11.91 12.49 -9.84
CA LEU A 832 -11.98 11.38 -8.88
C LEU A 832 -10.74 10.48 -8.97
N TYR A 833 -9.57 11.05 -8.70
CA TYR A 833 -8.33 10.29 -8.61
C TYR A 833 -7.39 10.83 -7.54
N ASN A 834 -6.54 9.93 -7.07
CA ASN A 834 -5.33 10.25 -6.35
C ASN A 834 -4.15 10.13 -7.33
N PRO A 835 -3.31 11.18 -7.51
CA PRO A 835 -2.20 11.16 -8.46
C PRO A 835 -1.17 10.04 -8.26
N LEU A 836 -1.12 9.45 -7.05
CA LEU A 836 -0.17 8.38 -6.69
C LEU A 836 -0.83 7.00 -6.58
N LEU A 837 -2.14 6.93 -6.37
CA LEU A 837 -2.85 5.66 -6.13
C LEU A 837 -3.79 5.25 -7.26
N GLY A 838 -4.09 6.16 -8.20
CA GLY A 838 -5.03 5.90 -9.29
C GLY A 838 -6.38 6.57 -9.13
N PHE A 839 -7.29 6.25 -10.04
CA PHE A 839 -8.68 6.65 -9.99
C PHE A 839 -9.44 5.85 -8.95
N TYR A 840 -10.33 6.54 -8.24
CA TYR A 840 -11.35 5.91 -7.41
C TYR A 840 -12.36 5.17 -8.30
N GLU A 841 -12.95 4.10 -7.77
CA GLU A 841 -13.99 3.33 -8.48
C GLU A 841 -15.16 4.20 -8.98
N GLY A 842 -15.52 5.24 -8.23
CA GLY A 842 -16.69 6.07 -8.51
C GLY A 842 -17.20 6.83 -7.30
N PHE A 843 -18.45 7.28 -7.39
CA PHE A 843 -19.15 7.97 -6.30
C PHE A 843 -20.57 7.45 -6.12
N SER A 844 -21.14 7.62 -4.93
CA SER A 844 -22.49 7.19 -4.60
C SER A 844 -23.54 7.96 -5.39
N GLU A 845 -24.43 7.25 -6.10
CA GLU A 845 -25.56 7.86 -6.83
C GLU A 845 -26.47 8.68 -5.89
N LYS A 846 -26.61 8.24 -4.63
CA LYS A 846 -27.47 8.90 -3.63
C LYS A 846 -26.83 10.13 -3.00
N THR A 847 -25.56 10.03 -2.63
CA THR A 847 -24.91 11.04 -1.76
C THR A 847 -23.92 11.93 -2.48
N GLY A 848 -23.52 11.60 -3.71
CA GLY A 848 -22.47 12.30 -4.45
C GLY A 848 -21.06 12.14 -3.87
N LYS A 849 -20.90 11.42 -2.75
CA LYS A 849 -19.60 11.17 -2.13
C LYS A 849 -18.84 10.11 -2.90
N PHE A 850 -17.56 10.36 -3.18
CA PHE A 850 -16.68 9.36 -3.77
C PHE A 850 -16.54 8.15 -2.84
N THR A 851 -16.31 6.98 -3.44
CA THR A 851 -16.15 5.73 -2.71
C THR A 851 -14.67 5.39 -2.59
N LEU A 852 -14.23 5.03 -1.38
CA LEU A 852 -12.89 4.53 -1.14
C LEU A 852 -12.75 3.13 -1.76
N GLY A 853 -11.84 3.00 -2.71
CA GLY A 853 -11.69 1.83 -3.58
C GLY A 853 -10.84 2.19 -4.78
N PHE A 854 -9.72 1.47 -4.96
CA PHE A 854 -8.88 1.55 -6.15
C PHE A 854 -8.70 0.13 -6.69
N SER A 855 -8.92 -0.04 -8.00
CA SER A 855 -8.69 -1.33 -8.65
C SER A 855 -7.88 -1.22 -9.93
N GLY A 856 -7.24 -2.35 -10.28
CA GLY A 856 -6.57 -2.52 -11.55
C GLY A 856 -7.54 -2.43 -12.73
N SER A 857 -8.75 -2.96 -12.58
CA SER A 857 -9.77 -2.94 -13.63
C SER A 857 -10.23 -1.53 -13.98
N THR A 858 -10.52 -0.69 -12.98
CA THR A 858 -10.90 0.73 -13.20
C THR A 858 -9.79 1.48 -13.92
N ASN A 859 -8.56 1.39 -13.40
CA ASN A 859 -7.42 2.13 -13.94
C ASN A 859 -6.95 1.60 -15.31
N SER A 860 -7.06 0.29 -15.56
CA SER A 860 -6.81 -0.31 -16.87
C SER A 860 -7.81 0.21 -17.91
N MET A 861 -9.10 0.21 -17.60
CA MET A 861 -10.12 0.65 -18.55
C MET A 861 -10.02 2.15 -18.85
N ILE A 862 -9.58 2.98 -17.90
CA ILE A 862 -9.30 4.40 -18.13
C ILE A 862 -8.11 4.59 -19.09
N LEU A 863 -6.99 3.90 -18.88
CA LEU A 863 -5.85 3.93 -19.79
C LEU A 863 -6.22 3.48 -21.21
N GLN A 864 -7.01 2.40 -21.30
CA GLN A 864 -7.55 1.90 -22.56
C GLN A 864 -8.48 2.91 -23.24
N SER A 865 -9.35 3.59 -22.48
CA SER A 865 -10.23 4.63 -22.98
C SER A 865 -9.45 5.82 -23.54
N LEU A 866 -8.40 6.26 -22.84
CA LEU A 866 -7.49 7.32 -23.29
C LEU A 866 -6.75 6.91 -24.57
N LEU A 867 -6.25 5.68 -24.66
CA LEU A 867 -5.63 5.15 -25.87
C LEU A 867 -6.62 5.06 -27.04
N TYR A 868 -7.85 4.60 -26.78
CA TYR A 868 -8.90 4.53 -27.78
C TYR A 868 -9.26 5.94 -28.29
N MET A 869 -9.37 6.94 -27.41
CA MET A 869 -9.60 8.32 -27.82
C MET A 869 -8.49 8.87 -28.71
N ALA A 870 -7.24 8.53 -28.39
CA ALA A 870 -6.07 9.02 -29.10
C ALA A 870 -5.87 8.34 -30.47
N THR A 871 -6.38 7.12 -30.65
CA THR A 871 -6.21 6.34 -31.89
C THR A 871 -7.49 6.24 -32.73
N LYS A 872 -8.67 6.34 -32.11
CA LYS A 872 -10.00 6.12 -32.69
C LYS A 872 -10.11 4.76 -33.39
N GLN A 873 -9.52 3.74 -32.78
CA GLN A 873 -9.42 2.38 -33.31
C GLN A 873 -9.67 1.38 -32.19
N PRO A 874 -10.31 0.22 -32.48
CA PRO A 874 -10.29 -0.91 -31.56
C PRO A 874 -8.84 -1.24 -31.18
N LEU A 875 -8.62 -1.46 -29.88
CA LEU A 875 -7.28 -1.63 -29.33
C LEU A 875 -6.64 -2.94 -29.80
N ILE A 876 -7.43 -4.00 -29.99
CA ILE A 876 -6.94 -5.28 -30.50
C ILE A 876 -6.90 -5.26 -32.02
N ARG A 877 -5.69 -5.41 -32.57
CA ARG A 877 -5.41 -5.34 -34.02
C ARG A 877 -5.30 -6.73 -34.66
N PRO A 878 -5.52 -6.88 -35.97
CA PRO A 878 -5.28 -8.15 -36.65
C PRO A 878 -3.78 -8.45 -36.73
N THR A 879 -3.42 -9.74 -36.65
CA THR A 879 -2.05 -10.22 -36.87
C THR A 879 -1.99 -11.12 -38.10
N THR A 880 -0.88 -11.06 -38.84
CA THR A 880 -0.61 -11.94 -39.99
C THR A 880 0.33 -13.10 -39.63
N ALA A 881 0.80 -13.17 -38.38
CA ALA A 881 1.79 -14.14 -37.90
C ALA A 881 1.18 -15.54 -37.66
N MET A 882 0.71 -16.18 -38.73
CA MET A 882 0.05 -17.51 -38.69
C MET A 882 1.03 -18.70 -38.67
N ASN A 883 2.34 -18.46 -38.51
CA ASN A 883 3.39 -19.49 -38.38
C ASN A 883 4.05 -19.51 -36.98
N SER A 884 3.39 -18.92 -35.98
CA SER A 884 3.89 -18.88 -34.61
C SER A 884 3.86 -20.27 -33.96
N PRO A 885 4.56 -20.52 -32.83
CA PRO A 885 4.52 -21.81 -32.14
C PRO A 885 3.10 -22.33 -31.88
N TRP A 886 2.16 -21.45 -31.52
CA TRP A 886 0.74 -21.78 -31.37
C TRP A 886 0.14 -22.38 -32.64
N TRP A 887 0.23 -21.67 -33.77
CA TRP A 887 -0.37 -22.12 -35.02
C TRP A 887 0.29 -23.37 -35.60
N ARG A 888 1.59 -23.57 -35.33
CA ARG A 888 2.29 -24.82 -35.66
C ARG A 888 1.78 -26.00 -34.84
N ALA A 889 1.58 -25.81 -33.53
CA ALA A 889 1.00 -26.83 -32.66
C ALA A 889 -0.46 -27.16 -33.03
N VAL A 890 -1.24 -26.17 -33.45
CA VAL A 890 -2.60 -26.41 -33.98
C VAL A 890 -2.56 -27.21 -35.29
N SER A 891 -1.60 -26.89 -36.17
CA SER A 891 -1.46 -27.57 -37.48
C SER A 891 -1.03 -29.03 -37.38
N SER A 892 -0.42 -29.47 -36.27
CA SER A 892 -0.02 -30.87 -36.08
C SER A 892 -1.19 -31.82 -35.78
N GLY A 893 -2.41 -31.30 -35.61
CA GLY A 893 -3.66 -32.06 -35.70
C GLY A 893 -4.09 -32.86 -34.47
N TYR A 894 -3.17 -33.39 -33.67
CA TYR A 894 -3.48 -34.02 -32.38
C TYR A 894 -2.95 -33.20 -31.21
N SER A 895 -3.81 -32.91 -30.24
CA SER A 895 -3.45 -32.24 -28.99
C SER A 895 -4.18 -32.87 -27.81
N ASP A 896 -3.41 -33.28 -26.81
CA ASP A 896 -3.87 -33.70 -25.48
C ASP A 896 -4.34 -32.52 -24.61
N ARG A 897 -4.18 -31.28 -25.10
CA ARG A 897 -4.51 -30.03 -24.40
C ARG A 897 -5.76 -29.35 -24.97
N GLY A 898 -6.47 -29.95 -25.91
CA GLY A 898 -7.73 -29.40 -26.44
C GLY A 898 -7.54 -28.14 -27.28
N LEU A 899 -6.43 -28.04 -28.02
CA LEU A 899 -6.18 -26.95 -28.97
C LEU A 899 -7.26 -26.90 -30.08
N PRO A 900 -7.40 -25.76 -30.78
CA PRO A 900 -8.26 -25.65 -31.95
C PRO A 900 -8.04 -26.75 -32.99
N THR A 901 -9.07 -27.07 -33.75
CA THR A 901 -9.01 -28.10 -34.81
C THR A 901 -8.46 -27.58 -36.14
N THR A 902 -8.39 -26.26 -36.32
CA THR A 902 -7.91 -25.62 -37.54
C THR A 902 -6.96 -24.50 -37.22
N ALA A 903 -5.83 -24.42 -37.93
CA ALA A 903 -4.83 -23.36 -37.76
C ALA A 903 -5.25 -22.04 -38.43
N LYS A 904 -6.43 -21.56 -38.08
CA LYS A 904 -7.02 -20.30 -38.55
C LYS A 904 -7.79 -19.64 -37.41
N GLN A 905 -7.82 -18.32 -37.43
CA GLN A 905 -8.68 -17.56 -36.54
C GLN A 905 -10.15 -17.84 -36.86
N LYS A 906 -11.00 -17.84 -35.83
CA LYS A 906 -12.47 -17.95 -35.97
C LYS A 906 -13.16 -16.59 -35.94
N SER A 907 -12.39 -15.52 -35.89
CA SER A 907 -12.83 -14.14 -36.07
C SER A 907 -12.07 -13.47 -37.21
N ARG A 908 -12.62 -12.37 -37.74
CA ARG A 908 -11.99 -11.50 -38.73
C ARG A 908 -12.17 -10.04 -38.36
N PHE A 909 -11.16 -9.24 -38.70
CA PHE A 909 -11.21 -7.80 -38.54
C PHE A 909 -11.86 -7.15 -39.77
N VAL A 910 -12.88 -6.34 -39.55
CA VAL A 910 -13.60 -5.60 -40.58
C VAL A 910 -13.20 -4.14 -40.47
N SER A 911 -12.69 -3.58 -41.57
CA SER A 911 -12.39 -2.16 -41.69
C SER A 911 -13.40 -1.51 -42.64
N LYS A 912 -14.23 -0.59 -42.14
CA LYS A 912 -15.23 0.14 -42.93
C LYS A 912 -15.19 1.63 -42.57
N THR A 913 -15.74 2.47 -43.45
CA THR A 913 -15.92 3.90 -43.18
C THR A 913 -16.79 4.17 -41.95
N SER A 914 -17.74 3.28 -41.64
CA SER A 914 -18.61 3.34 -40.46
C SER A 914 -17.93 2.89 -39.16
N GLY A 915 -16.65 2.52 -39.21
CA GLY A 915 -15.86 2.07 -38.07
C GLY A 915 -15.26 0.69 -38.26
N ASN A 916 -14.29 0.38 -37.40
CA ASN A 916 -13.54 -0.87 -37.44
C ASN A 916 -13.98 -1.76 -36.28
N TYR A 917 -14.11 -3.06 -36.52
CA TYR A 917 -14.58 -4.02 -35.51
C TYR A 917 -14.24 -5.46 -35.88
N TRP A 918 -14.24 -6.36 -34.90
CA TRP A 918 -14.11 -7.80 -35.08
C TRP A 918 -15.46 -8.49 -35.21
N ILE A 919 -15.58 -9.45 -36.13
CA ILE A 919 -16.75 -10.32 -36.29
C ILE A 919 -16.36 -11.80 -36.34
N SER A 920 -17.31 -12.69 -36.08
CA SER A 920 -17.10 -14.14 -36.14
C SER A 920 -17.20 -14.64 -37.58
N ASN A 921 -16.38 -15.63 -37.93
CA ASN A 921 -16.27 -16.13 -39.31
C ASN A 921 -17.47 -16.99 -39.74
N SER A 922 -18.29 -17.50 -38.82
CA SER A 922 -19.50 -18.29 -39.12
C SER A 922 -20.67 -17.49 -39.70
N SER A 923 -20.57 -16.16 -39.70
CA SER A 923 -21.60 -15.25 -40.24
C SER A 923 -21.86 -15.39 -41.75
N ASP A 924 -21.05 -16.15 -42.50
CA ASP A 924 -21.24 -16.40 -43.93
C ASP A 924 -22.03 -17.71 -44.23
N SER A 925 -22.49 -18.47 -43.22
CA SER A 925 -23.20 -19.74 -43.44
C SER A 925 -24.74 -19.64 -43.55
N HIS A 926 -25.31 -18.43 -43.47
CA HIS A 926 -26.77 -18.22 -43.56
C HIS A 926 -27.21 -17.20 -44.64
N SER A 927 -26.34 -16.86 -45.60
CA SER A 927 -26.67 -15.90 -46.67
C SER A 927 -26.53 -16.45 -48.10
N VAL A 928 -26.55 -17.78 -48.30
CA VAL A 928 -26.64 -18.39 -49.64
C VAL A 928 -27.63 -19.56 -49.62
N THR A 929 -28.93 -19.23 -49.63
CA THR A 929 -30.01 -19.99 -50.29
C THR A 929 -31.33 -19.23 -50.09
N GLN A 930 -31.49 -18.12 -50.79
CA GLN A 930 -32.78 -17.66 -51.28
C GLN A 930 -32.51 -16.80 -52.51
N ASN A 931 -33.14 -17.18 -53.63
CA ASN A 931 -33.08 -16.64 -54.99
C ASN A 931 -31.92 -17.10 -55.89
N ARG A 932 -31.98 -18.37 -56.32
CA ARG A 932 -32.33 -18.73 -57.70
C ARG A 932 -32.82 -20.17 -57.78
#